data_AF-A0AA38TE32-F1
#
_entry.id   AF-A0AA38TE32-F1
#
_cell.length_a   1.000
_cell.length_b   1.000
_cell.length_c   1.000
_cell.angle_alpha   90.00
_cell.angle_beta   90.00
_cell.angle_gamma   90.00
#
_symmetry.space_group_name_H-M   'P 1'
#
loop_
_entity.id
_entity.type
_entity.pdbx_description
1 polymer ?
#
loop_
_entity_poly.entity_id
_entity_poly.type
_entity_poly.pdbx_seq_one_letter_code
_entity_poly.pdbx_strand_id
1 'polypeptide(L)'
;MGETELKDNETYEEELLDYEEDDEKAPDSAGVKVNGESVKKGYVGIHSSGFRDFLLKPELLRAIVDSGFEHPSEGKLFSSHLTKEVIFHMLAFQFMSNVCWMISNFFGSSPVQHECIPQAILGMDVICQAKSGMGKTAVFVLSTLQQIEPVAGQVAALVLCHTRELAYQICHEVERFSTYLTDIKVAVFYGGVNIKIHKDLLKNECPHIVVGTPGRILALARDKDLALKNVRHFILDECDKMLESLDMRRDVQEIFKMTPHDKQVMMFSATLSKEIRPVCKKFMQDPMEIYVDDEAKLTLHGLVQHYIKLSELEKNRKLNDLLDALDFNQVVIFVKSVSRAAELNKLLVECNFPSICIHSGMSQEERAECKLFYLALWHLHLLLEIFNHFVWLTRYKGFKEGHKRILVATDLVGRGIDIERVNIVINYDMPDSADTYLHRVGRAGRFGTKGLAITFVSSAADSEVLNQVQERFEVDIKELPEQIDTSTYSMFYLILILFSEYFAFLGTAGQFNGCWGAAYNIMEYGAKGDGITDDTQISGTIVAPENPNSFNGCGTGAWLYFANLTSLTVDGGGTIDGRGKAWWTKSSSNDMEEELRCSIPPTALHFENCTSLQLRHLSHRDSPRNHIGLSRSSNSVISDLDIVAPANSPNTDGIDIATSTQVQIDNLVISTGDDCIAINNGTSQVNITNVNCGPGHGISIGSLGLNDHYSTVEGIYVKYCNFSETQNGARIKTWQGGSGYARDITFEHIGLYKVFNPIIIDQHYCPHNNNCPPESTAVNISNISYKFFQGTSASRVAINFGCSNQIPCSGISLDQINIVSYVNGENTTAYCNSAYGIVSSTEPNVTCLSH
;
A
#
# COMPACT_ATOMS: atom_id res chain seq x y z
N MET A 1 -8.30 28.69 66.62
CA MET A 1 -8.36 27.45 67.41
C MET A 1 -9.82 27.04 67.52
N GLY A 2 -10.13 25.78 67.20
CA GLY A 2 -11.42 25.07 67.41
C GLY A 2 -12.47 25.38 66.35
N GLU A 3 -12.67 24.53 65.33
CA GLU A 3 -13.45 23.27 65.30
C GLU A 3 -14.97 23.50 65.28
N THR A 4 -15.61 23.03 64.20
CA THR A 4 -17.08 22.84 64.12
C THR A 4 -17.36 21.50 63.46
N GLU A 5 -18.22 20.73 64.12
CA GLU A 5 -18.57 19.33 63.90
C GLU A 5 -19.46 19.06 62.68
N LEU A 6 -19.41 17.79 62.30
CA LEU A 6 -20.10 17.07 61.24
C LEU A 6 -21.62 16.95 61.46
N LYS A 7 -22.38 16.92 60.35
CA LYS A 7 -23.70 16.25 60.26
C LYS A 7 -23.87 15.57 58.90
N ASP A 8 -23.88 14.24 58.97
CA ASP A 8 -24.71 13.23 58.30
C ASP A 8 -25.26 13.51 56.89
N ASN A 9 -24.87 12.63 55.95
CA ASN A 9 -25.43 12.53 54.61
C ASN A 9 -26.22 11.21 54.52
N GLU A 10 -27.54 11.34 54.32
CA GLU A 10 -28.49 10.23 54.21
C GLU A 10 -28.24 9.36 52.97
N THR A 11 -28.39 8.06 53.18
CA THR A 11 -28.31 6.98 52.20
C THR A 11 -29.64 6.90 51.44
N TYR A 12 -29.61 7.03 50.11
CA TYR A 12 -30.73 6.67 49.24
C TYR A 12 -30.33 5.43 48.43
N GLU A 13 -30.82 4.27 48.84
CA GLU A 13 -30.91 3.06 48.02
C GLU A 13 -32.19 3.17 47.17
N GLU A 14 -32.07 3.08 45.85
CA GLU A 14 -33.23 2.78 44.98
C GLU A 14 -33.13 1.32 44.53
N GLU A 15 -34.10 0.54 45.00
CA GLU A 15 -34.35 -0.87 44.73
C GLU A 15 -34.66 -1.14 43.24
N LEU A 16 -34.05 -2.18 42.69
CA LEU A 16 -34.53 -2.89 41.50
C LEU A 16 -35.41 -4.03 42.00
N LEU A 17 -36.66 -4.10 41.56
CA LEU A 17 -37.63 -5.14 41.92
C LEU A 17 -37.22 -6.49 41.30
N ASP A 18 -36.97 -7.48 42.14
CA ASP A 18 -36.87 -8.90 41.80
C ASP A 18 -38.26 -9.43 41.37
N TYR A 19 -38.32 -10.20 40.28
CA TYR A 19 -39.51 -10.98 39.93
C TYR A 19 -39.14 -12.47 39.80
N GLU A 20 -39.97 -13.29 40.46
CA GLU A 20 -39.85 -14.72 40.64
C GLU A 20 -39.99 -15.51 39.32
N GLU A 21 -39.23 -16.60 39.19
CA GLU A 21 -39.33 -17.60 38.12
C GLU A 21 -40.57 -18.50 38.33
N ASP A 22 -41.46 -18.58 37.34
CA ASP A 22 -42.52 -19.60 37.29
C ASP A 22 -42.08 -20.78 36.40
N ASP A 23 -41.90 -21.93 37.05
CA ASP A 23 -41.65 -23.26 36.48
C ASP A 23 -42.86 -23.80 35.70
N GLU A 24 -42.68 -24.18 34.43
CA GLU A 24 -43.50 -25.24 33.80
C GLU A 24 -42.62 -26.29 33.08
N LYS A 25 -42.73 -27.53 33.57
CA LYS A 25 -42.04 -28.73 33.09
C LYS A 25 -42.77 -29.44 31.95
N ALA A 26 -42.01 -30.05 31.05
CA ALA A 26 -42.41 -31.20 30.22
C ALA A 26 -41.17 -32.10 29.93
N PRO A 27 -41.32 -33.41 29.63
CA PRO A 27 -40.72 -34.46 30.48
C PRO A 27 -39.56 -35.25 29.87
N ASP A 28 -38.90 -35.99 30.77
CA ASP A 28 -37.78 -36.91 30.60
C ASP A 28 -37.93 -37.96 29.49
N SER A 29 -36.80 -38.27 28.83
CA SER A 29 -36.50 -39.64 28.44
C SER A 29 -34.99 -39.97 28.49
N ALA A 30 -34.68 -40.79 29.49
CA ALA A 30 -33.75 -41.94 29.49
C ALA A 30 -32.24 -41.70 29.36
N GLY A 31 -31.56 -41.90 30.49
CA GLY A 31 -30.11 -41.91 30.63
C GLY A 31 -29.39 -43.10 29.99
N VAL A 32 -28.10 -42.85 29.71
CA VAL A 32 -27.04 -43.86 29.73
C VAL A 32 -25.87 -43.27 30.51
N LYS A 33 -25.50 -43.92 31.62
CA LYS A 33 -24.27 -43.66 32.37
C LYS A 33 -23.13 -44.44 31.71
N VAL A 34 -21.99 -43.79 31.45
CA VAL A 34 -20.69 -44.46 31.30
C VAL A 34 -19.65 -43.71 32.14
N ASN A 35 -18.79 -44.52 32.77
CA ASN A 35 -17.81 -44.19 33.81
C ASN A 35 -16.74 -43.17 33.39
N GLY A 36 -16.14 -42.57 34.41
CA GLY A 36 -15.21 -41.47 34.29
C GLY A 36 -13.85 -41.84 33.72
N GLU A 37 -13.31 -40.88 32.97
CA GLU A 37 -11.89 -40.61 32.83
C GLU A 37 -11.76 -39.10 32.54
N SER A 38 -10.83 -38.45 33.24
CA SER A 38 -10.56 -37.01 33.13
C SER A 38 -10.02 -36.65 31.75
N VAL A 39 -10.87 -36.12 30.88
CA VAL A 39 -10.45 -35.57 29.59
C VAL A 39 -10.19 -34.07 29.75
N LYS A 40 -8.92 -33.69 29.73
CA LYS A 40 -8.48 -32.32 29.47
C LYS A 40 -9.14 -31.85 28.17
N LYS A 41 -9.97 -30.80 28.23
CA LYS A 41 -10.40 -30.09 27.01
C LYS A 41 -9.19 -29.36 26.43
N GLY A 42 -8.44 -30.07 25.60
CA GLY A 42 -7.44 -29.49 24.73
C GLY A 42 -8.12 -28.71 23.61
N TYR A 43 -7.49 -27.60 23.20
CA TYR A 43 -7.79 -26.83 22.00
C TYR A 43 -8.06 -27.78 20.82
N VAL A 44 -9.30 -27.82 20.35
CA VAL A 44 -9.66 -28.44 19.07
C VAL A 44 -9.34 -27.41 18.00
N GLY A 45 -8.52 -27.80 17.03
CA GLY A 45 -7.96 -26.92 16.00
C GLY A 45 -9.03 -26.10 15.28
N ILE A 46 -8.84 -24.78 15.33
CA ILE A 46 -9.63 -23.79 14.58
C ILE A 46 -9.19 -23.91 13.11
N HIS A 47 -10.07 -24.43 12.26
CA HIS A 47 -9.98 -24.20 10.81
C HIS A 47 -10.19 -22.70 10.56
N SER A 48 -9.35 -22.08 9.73
CA SER A 48 -9.58 -20.72 9.22
C SER A 48 -10.96 -20.67 8.57
N SER A 49 -11.76 -19.68 8.95
CA SER A 49 -13.06 -19.40 8.34
C SER A 49 -13.08 -17.92 7.99
N GLY A 50 -13.41 -17.61 6.75
CA GLY A 50 -13.48 -16.26 6.24
C GLY A 50 -14.72 -15.51 6.74
N PHE A 51 -14.78 -14.18 6.56
CA PHE A 51 -16.00 -13.40 6.79
C PHE A 51 -17.16 -13.85 5.91
N ARG A 52 -16.88 -14.54 4.79
CA ARG A 52 -17.88 -15.19 3.94
C ARG A 52 -18.67 -16.29 4.65
N ASP A 53 -18.12 -16.91 5.69
CA ASP A 53 -18.79 -17.97 6.44
C ASP A 53 -19.88 -17.43 7.39
N PHE A 54 -19.89 -16.12 7.65
CA PHE A 54 -20.90 -15.48 8.51
C PHE A 54 -22.20 -15.09 7.77
N LEU A 55 -22.32 -15.39 6.47
CA LEU A 55 -23.51 -15.10 5.66
C LEU A 55 -23.96 -13.61 5.72
N LEU A 56 -23.00 -12.70 5.73
CA LEU A 56 -23.24 -11.26 5.76
C LEU A 56 -23.91 -10.77 4.47
N LYS A 57 -24.56 -9.59 4.54
CA LYS A 57 -25.09 -8.86 3.38
C LYS A 57 -24.00 -8.71 2.30
N PRO A 58 -24.30 -8.93 1.01
CA PRO A 58 -23.30 -8.82 -0.07
C PRO A 58 -22.58 -7.46 -0.09
N GLU A 59 -23.29 -6.38 0.25
CA GLU A 59 -22.78 -5.02 0.36
C GLU A 59 -21.72 -4.89 1.47
N LEU A 60 -21.94 -5.58 2.60
CA LEU A 60 -20.99 -5.63 3.71
C LEU A 60 -19.76 -6.47 3.36
N LEU A 61 -19.95 -7.63 2.73
CA LEU A 61 -18.83 -8.46 2.26
C LEU A 61 -17.95 -7.69 1.28
N ARG A 62 -18.55 -6.91 0.38
CA ARG A 62 -17.82 -6.02 -0.53
C ARG A 62 -17.05 -4.94 0.23
N ALA A 63 -17.69 -4.29 1.20
CA ALA A 63 -17.02 -3.27 2.03
C ALA A 63 -15.86 -3.85 2.84
N ILE A 64 -15.99 -5.07 3.36
CA ILE A 64 -14.94 -5.81 4.08
C ILE A 64 -13.73 -6.08 3.18
N VAL A 65 -13.98 -6.57 1.96
CA VAL A 65 -12.93 -6.83 0.96
C VAL A 65 -12.21 -5.54 0.56
N ASP A 66 -12.96 -4.47 0.26
CA ASP A 66 -12.37 -3.17 -0.11
C ASP A 66 -11.63 -2.48 1.05
N SER A 67 -12.01 -2.82 2.29
CA SER A 67 -11.31 -2.38 3.50
C SER A 67 -10.09 -3.24 3.83
N GLY A 68 -9.78 -4.27 3.04
CA GLY A 68 -8.60 -5.13 3.20
C GLY A 68 -8.72 -6.21 4.28
N PHE A 69 -9.94 -6.56 4.71
CA PHE A 69 -10.17 -7.55 5.78
C PHE A 69 -10.27 -9.01 5.31
N GLU A 70 -10.23 -9.31 4.00
CA GLU A 70 -10.28 -10.68 3.49
C GLU A 70 -9.72 -10.80 2.06
N HIS A 71 -8.90 -11.83 1.79
CA HIS A 71 -8.52 -12.25 0.43
C HIS A 71 -9.19 -13.59 0.06
N PRO A 72 -9.58 -13.80 -1.21
CA PRO A 72 -10.31 -14.99 -1.64
C PRO A 72 -9.36 -16.18 -1.81
N SER A 73 -9.25 -17.03 -0.80
CA SER A 73 -8.55 -18.31 -0.95
C SER A 73 -9.10 -19.41 -0.04
N GLU A 74 -10.29 -19.94 -0.33
CA GLU A 74 -10.67 -21.27 0.19
C GLU A 74 -11.45 -22.08 -0.86
N GLY A 75 -10.84 -23.16 -1.34
CA GLY A 75 -11.47 -24.23 -2.11
C GLY A 75 -11.26 -25.57 -1.39
N LYS A 76 -12.33 -26.14 -0.83
CA LYS A 76 -12.35 -27.45 -0.15
C LYS A 76 -12.29 -28.60 -1.18
N LEU A 77 -11.56 -29.69 -0.89
CA LEU A 77 -11.82 -31.00 -1.49
C LEU A 77 -11.66 -32.17 -0.50
N PHE A 78 -12.54 -33.16 -0.65
CA PHE A 78 -12.85 -34.28 0.24
C PHE A 78 -11.79 -35.41 0.27
N SER A 79 -11.76 -36.12 1.41
CA SER A 79 -10.94 -37.28 1.78
C SER A 79 -11.19 -38.55 0.94
N SER A 80 -10.13 -39.29 0.56
CA SER A 80 -9.87 -40.66 1.09
C SER A 80 -8.68 -41.41 0.45
N HIS A 81 -8.02 -42.24 1.28
CA HIS A 81 -7.02 -43.31 1.04
C HIS A 81 -5.52 -42.96 0.88
N LEU A 82 -4.74 -43.32 1.91
CA LEU A 82 -3.31 -43.03 2.09
C LEU A 82 -2.36 -44.09 1.47
N THR A 83 -1.29 -43.60 0.83
CA THR A 83 -0.01 -44.32 0.59
C THR A 83 1.17 -43.38 0.90
N LYS A 84 2.43 -43.87 0.80
CA LYS A 84 3.67 -43.20 1.30
C LYS A 84 3.92 -41.75 0.81
N GLU A 85 3.22 -41.26 -0.20
CA GLU A 85 3.21 -39.85 -0.61
C GLU A 85 2.58 -38.91 0.44
N VAL A 86 1.77 -39.44 1.36
CA VAL A 86 1.05 -38.64 2.37
C VAL A 86 1.94 -38.14 3.50
N ILE A 87 3.12 -38.71 3.74
CA ILE A 87 4.07 -38.15 4.73
C ILE A 87 4.75 -36.88 4.17
N PHE A 88 5.03 -36.85 2.87
CA PHE A 88 5.60 -35.69 2.19
C PHE A 88 4.56 -34.57 2.05
N HIS A 89 3.31 -34.92 1.71
CA HIS A 89 2.19 -33.99 1.80
C HIS A 89 1.93 -33.55 3.24
N MET A 90 2.02 -34.37 4.29
CA MET A 90 1.82 -33.91 5.68
C MET A 90 2.87 -32.91 6.15
N LEU A 91 4.13 -33.02 5.72
CA LEU A 91 5.18 -32.07 6.13
C LEU A 91 5.15 -30.76 5.32
N ALA A 92 4.91 -30.83 4.01
CA ALA A 92 4.69 -29.65 3.16
C ALA A 92 3.35 -28.97 3.47
N PHE A 93 2.31 -29.74 3.82
CA PHE A 93 1.03 -29.23 4.29
C PHE A 93 1.14 -28.69 5.71
N GLN A 94 1.98 -29.23 6.61
CA GLN A 94 2.23 -28.59 7.92
C GLN A 94 2.98 -27.25 7.77
N PHE A 95 3.88 -27.14 6.78
CA PHE A 95 4.66 -25.93 6.51
C PHE A 95 3.84 -24.86 5.77
N MET A 96 3.13 -25.24 4.69
CA MET A 96 2.15 -24.38 4.02
C MET A 96 0.94 -24.10 4.90
N SER A 97 0.49 -25.03 5.75
CA SER A 97 -0.54 -24.72 6.75
C SER A 97 0.02 -23.77 7.76
N ASN A 98 1.27 -23.85 8.22
CA ASN A 98 1.82 -22.85 9.15
C ASN A 98 2.01 -21.47 8.51
N VAL A 99 2.39 -21.40 7.23
CA VAL A 99 2.55 -20.13 6.49
C VAL A 99 1.19 -19.56 6.04
N CYS A 100 0.27 -20.37 5.51
CA CYS A 100 -1.12 -19.97 5.28
C CYS A 100 -1.87 -19.70 6.59
N TRP A 101 -1.56 -20.38 7.69
CA TRP A 101 -2.09 -20.07 9.03
C TRP A 101 -1.51 -18.76 9.56
N MET A 102 -0.24 -18.45 9.27
CA MET A 102 0.36 -17.16 9.60
C MET A 102 -0.22 -16.01 8.75
N ILE A 103 -0.50 -16.24 7.46
CA ILE A 103 -1.10 -15.26 6.54
C ILE A 103 -2.63 -15.14 6.74
N SER A 104 -3.31 -16.24 7.03
CA SER A 104 -4.75 -16.28 7.34
C SER A 104 -5.04 -15.73 8.75
N ASN A 105 -4.09 -15.77 9.69
CA ASN A 105 -4.16 -14.96 10.92
C ASN A 105 -3.87 -13.47 10.69
N PHE A 106 -3.28 -13.11 9.55
CA PHE A 106 -2.95 -11.72 9.20
C PHE A 106 -4.15 -10.98 8.58
N PHE A 107 -5.03 -11.70 7.87
CA PHE A 107 -6.20 -11.14 7.16
C PHE A 107 -7.50 -11.96 7.34
N GLY A 108 -7.55 -12.87 8.32
CA GLY A 108 -8.77 -13.59 8.71
C GLY A 108 -9.44 -12.94 9.90
N SER A 109 -10.72 -13.27 10.14
CA SER A 109 -11.43 -12.77 11.32
C SER A 109 -10.64 -13.14 12.59
N SER A 110 -10.35 -12.16 13.45
CA SER A 110 -9.65 -12.41 14.72
C SER A 110 -10.41 -13.40 15.60
N PRO A 111 -9.78 -14.09 16.57
CA PRO A 111 -10.49 -15.03 17.44
C PRO A 111 -11.72 -14.43 18.12
N VAL A 112 -11.62 -13.16 18.55
CA VAL A 112 -12.77 -12.42 19.10
C VAL A 112 -13.84 -12.14 18.05
N GLN A 113 -13.50 -11.89 16.79
CA GLN A 113 -14.48 -11.73 15.71
C GLN A 113 -15.18 -13.05 15.40
N HIS A 114 -14.44 -14.16 15.33
CA HIS A 114 -15.01 -15.47 15.06
C HIS A 114 -15.96 -15.94 16.16
N GLU A 115 -15.63 -15.67 17.43
CA GLU A 115 -16.50 -16.03 18.56
C GLU A 115 -17.70 -15.09 18.69
N CYS A 116 -17.50 -13.77 18.59
CA CYS A 116 -18.56 -12.80 18.82
C CYS A 116 -19.53 -12.63 17.64
N ILE A 117 -19.04 -12.54 16.40
CA ILE A 117 -19.85 -12.12 15.24
C ILE A 117 -21.08 -13.02 15.02
N PRO A 118 -20.96 -14.37 15.02
CA PRO A 118 -22.11 -15.23 14.78
C PRO A 118 -23.24 -15.03 15.80
N GLN A 119 -22.91 -14.93 17.09
CA GLN A 119 -23.91 -14.75 18.15
C GLN A 119 -24.45 -13.31 18.16
N ALA A 120 -23.59 -12.32 17.90
CA ALA A 120 -24.00 -10.93 17.77
C ALA A 120 -24.97 -10.70 16.61
N ILE A 121 -24.79 -11.36 15.45
CA ILE A 121 -25.71 -11.26 14.30
C ILE A 121 -27.10 -11.81 14.63
N LEU A 122 -27.18 -12.81 15.52
CA LEU A 122 -28.45 -13.41 15.96
C LEU A 122 -29.21 -12.54 16.97
N GLY A 123 -28.68 -11.38 17.34
CA GLY A 123 -29.32 -10.46 18.28
C GLY A 123 -29.06 -10.79 19.75
N MET A 124 -28.14 -11.71 20.07
CA MET A 124 -27.80 -12.02 21.46
C MET A 124 -27.02 -10.87 22.12
N ASP A 125 -27.22 -10.67 23.42
CA ASP A 125 -26.40 -9.76 24.21
C ASP A 125 -24.96 -10.29 24.31
N VAL A 126 -23.99 -9.38 24.27
CA VAL A 126 -22.56 -9.74 24.26
C VAL A 126 -21.80 -8.92 25.28
N ILE A 127 -21.07 -9.57 26.18
CA ILE A 127 -20.02 -8.94 26.97
C ILE A 127 -18.66 -9.51 26.55
N CYS A 128 -17.81 -8.65 26.01
CA CYS A 128 -16.54 -9.05 25.41
C CYS A 128 -15.36 -8.31 26.04
N GLN A 129 -14.46 -9.08 26.66
CA GLN A 129 -13.11 -8.65 27.04
C GLN A 129 -12.10 -9.18 26.02
N ALA A 130 -11.43 -8.29 25.30
CA ALA A 130 -10.35 -8.67 24.39
C ALA A 130 -9.30 -7.56 24.27
N LYS A 131 -8.06 -7.89 23.89
CA LYS A 131 -6.94 -6.92 23.85
C LYS A 131 -7.23 -5.76 22.88
N SER A 132 -6.59 -4.61 23.11
CA SER A 132 -6.68 -3.47 22.17
C SER A 132 -6.12 -3.87 20.80
N GLY A 133 -6.80 -3.50 19.72
CA GLY A 133 -6.37 -3.84 18.35
C GLY A 133 -6.76 -5.23 17.86
N MET A 134 -7.51 -6.04 18.63
CA MET A 134 -8.04 -7.34 18.16
C MET A 134 -9.31 -7.21 17.29
N GLY A 135 -9.68 -6.01 16.85
CA GLY A 135 -10.84 -5.81 15.99
C GLY A 135 -12.21 -5.87 16.68
N LYS A 136 -12.28 -5.54 17.98
CA LYS A 136 -13.56 -5.43 18.75
C LYS A 136 -14.56 -4.49 18.09
N THR A 137 -14.09 -3.36 17.56
CA THR A 137 -14.95 -2.37 16.87
C THR A 137 -15.65 -2.98 15.66
N ALA A 138 -14.93 -3.75 14.85
CA ALA A 138 -15.52 -4.43 13.70
C ALA A 138 -16.61 -5.43 14.09
N VAL A 139 -16.52 -6.07 15.27
CA VAL A 139 -17.56 -7.00 15.76
C VAL A 139 -18.91 -6.32 15.85
N PHE A 140 -19.00 -5.23 16.61
CA PHE A 140 -20.29 -4.57 16.82
C PHE A 140 -20.72 -3.75 15.60
N VAL A 141 -19.78 -3.20 14.83
CA VAL A 141 -20.12 -2.46 13.60
C VAL A 141 -20.73 -3.41 12.56
N LEU A 142 -20.08 -4.54 12.27
CA LEU A 142 -20.57 -5.51 11.28
C LEU A 142 -21.87 -6.17 11.71
N SER A 143 -21.97 -6.62 12.97
CA SER A 143 -23.21 -7.23 13.49
C SER A 143 -24.37 -6.24 13.51
N THR A 144 -24.14 -4.96 13.86
CA THR A 144 -25.18 -3.93 13.82
C THR A 144 -25.60 -3.64 12.37
N LEU A 145 -24.67 -3.44 11.44
CA LEU A 145 -25.00 -3.17 10.03
C LEU A 145 -25.69 -4.37 9.35
N GLN A 146 -25.38 -5.59 9.78
CA GLN A 146 -26.06 -6.79 9.30
C GLN A 146 -27.53 -6.80 9.72
N GLN A 147 -27.82 -6.44 10.97
CA GLN A 147 -29.17 -6.50 11.55
C GLN A 147 -30.02 -5.24 11.30
N ILE A 148 -29.39 -4.09 11.06
CA ILE A 148 -30.11 -2.83 10.97
C ILE A 148 -31.05 -2.80 9.76
N GLU A 149 -32.26 -2.35 10.02
CA GLU A 149 -33.30 -2.03 9.04
C GLU A 149 -33.53 -0.51 9.09
N PRO A 150 -33.03 0.27 8.11
CA PRO A 150 -33.12 1.72 8.16
C PRO A 150 -34.56 2.20 8.02
N VAL A 151 -35.01 3.01 8.98
CA VAL A 151 -36.28 3.73 8.92
C VAL A 151 -36.00 5.22 8.96
N ALA A 152 -36.41 5.94 7.92
CA ALA A 152 -36.17 7.37 7.81
C ALA A 152 -36.66 8.14 9.05
N GLY A 153 -35.78 8.95 9.62
CA GLY A 153 -36.12 9.76 10.81
C GLY A 153 -36.05 9.02 12.14
N GLN A 154 -35.52 7.78 12.17
CA GLN A 154 -35.43 6.98 13.39
C GLN A 154 -34.01 6.50 13.65
N VAL A 155 -33.57 6.64 14.90
CA VAL A 155 -32.32 6.05 15.39
C VAL A 155 -32.58 4.60 15.79
N ALA A 156 -31.90 3.67 15.12
CA ALA A 156 -32.02 2.23 15.37
C ALA A 156 -30.84 1.67 16.18
N ALA A 157 -29.65 2.31 16.12
CA ALA A 157 -28.48 1.90 16.89
C ALA A 157 -27.84 3.09 17.61
N LEU A 158 -27.43 2.87 18.86
CA LEU A 158 -26.72 3.83 19.69
C LEU A 158 -25.42 3.23 20.21
N VAL A 159 -24.30 3.88 19.90
CA VAL A 159 -22.96 3.52 20.40
C VAL A 159 -22.46 4.60 21.33
N LEU A 160 -22.13 4.23 22.57
CA LEU A 160 -21.50 5.12 23.54
C LEU A 160 -20.06 4.72 23.79
N CYS A 161 -19.19 5.71 23.96
CA CYS A 161 -17.80 5.51 24.35
C CYS A 161 -17.30 6.66 25.24
N HIS A 162 -16.19 6.42 25.94
CA HIS A 162 -15.69 7.35 26.96
C HIS A 162 -15.11 8.66 26.38
N THR A 163 -14.38 8.59 25.25
CA THR A 163 -13.66 9.75 24.68
C THR A 163 -14.28 10.25 23.38
N ARG A 164 -14.01 11.52 23.04
CA ARG A 164 -14.57 12.17 21.83
C ARG A 164 -13.90 11.63 20.56
N GLU A 165 -12.62 11.35 20.67
CA GLU A 165 -11.74 10.84 19.64
C GLU A 165 -12.16 9.42 19.24
N LEU A 166 -12.44 8.56 20.23
CA LEU A 166 -12.96 7.21 19.98
C LEU A 166 -14.35 7.26 19.32
N ALA A 167 -15.22 8.19 19.72
CA ALA A 167 -16.53 8.36 19.10
C ALA A 167 -16.41 8.69 17.60
N TYR A 168 -15.46 9.56 17.25
CA TYR A 168 -15.19 9.90 15.85
C TYR A 168 -14.66 8.71 15.05
N GLN A 169 -13.74 7.93 15.63
CA GLN A 169 -13.18 6.74 14.99
C GLN A 169 -14.22 5.66 14.74
N ILE A 170 -15.06 5.38 15.74
CA ILE A 170 -16.17 4.44 15.59
C ILE A 170 -17.13 4.92 14.49
N CYS A 171 -17.46 6.22 14.46
CA CYS A 171 -18.31 6.78 13.40
C CYS A 171 -17.69 6.55 12.00
N HIS A 172 -16.40 6.79 11.85
CA HIS A 172 -15.70 6.59 10.58
C HIS A 172 -15.61 5.11 10.16
N GLU A 173 -15.44 4.20 11.13
CA GLU A 173 -15.50 2.76 10.88
C GLU A 173 -16.89 2.33 10.38
N VAL A 174 -17.95 2.88 10.98
CA VAL A 174 -19.33 2.67 10.52
C VAL A 174 -19.51 3.20 9.09
N GLU A 175 -19.02 4.41 8.78
CA GLU A 175 -19.05 4.97 7.42
C GLU A 175 -18.33 4.05 6.42
N ARG A 176 -17.12 3.58 6.77
CA ARG A 176 -16.32 2.70 5.91
C ARG A 176 -17.06 1.42 5.57
N PHE A 177 -17.60 0.72 6.58
CA PHE A 177 -18.33 -0.53 6.34
C PHE A 177 -19.74 -0.32 5.74
N SER A 178 -20.32 0.88 5.86
CA SER A 178 -21.59 1.23 5.24
C SER A 178 -21.47 1.90 3.87
N THR A 179 -20.27 1.97 3.28
CA THR A 179 -20.01 2.58 1.95
C THR A 179 -20.99 2.12 0.85
N TYR A 180 -21.37 0.84 0.87
CA TYR A 180 -22.30 0.24 -0.11
C TYR A 180 -23.75 0.13 0.39
N LEU A 181 -24.04 0.61 1.60
CA LEU A 181 -25.37 0.67 2.20
C LEU A 181 -25.89 2.11 2.12
N THR A 182 -26.33 2.53 0.92
CA THR A 182 -26.67 3.94 0.62
C THR A 182 -27.78 4.53 1.48
N ASP A 183 -28.62 3.70 2.08
CA ASP A 183 -29.73 4.13 2.92
C ASP A 183 -29.31 4.34 4.38
N ILE A 184 -28.08 3.97 4.77
CA ILE A 184 -27.59 4.13 6.14
C ILE A 184 -27.01 5.53 6.33
N LYS A 185 -27.37 6.16 7.44
CA LYS A 185 -26.89 7.49 7.84
C LYS A 185 -26.34 7.36 9.25
N VAL A 186 -25.16 7.90 9.46
CA VAL A 186 -24.48 7.88 10.76
C VAL A 186 -24.09 9.30 11.16
N ALA A 187 -24.18 9.61 12.45
CA ALA A 187 -23.69 10.87 12.98
C ALA A 187 -23.03 10.68 14.35
N VAL A 188 -22.09 11.57 14.67
CA VAL A 188 -21.35 11.57 15.92
C VAL A 188 -21.68 12.78 16.79
N PHE A 189 -21.88 12.58 18.10
CA PHE A 189 -22.20 13.65 19.04
C PHE A 189 -21.34 13.60 20.31
N TYR A 190 -20.55 14.64 20.54
CA TYR A 190 -19.71 14.79 21.74
C TYR A 190 -19.64 16.23 22.26
N GLY A 191 -19.08 16.42 23.45
CA GLY A 191 -18.89 17.74 24.08
C GLY A 191 -17.90 18.65 23.34
N GLY A 192 -17.92 19.97 23.58
CA GLY A 192 -16.97 20.92 22.99
C GLY A 192 -17.36 21.50 21.62
N VAL A 193 -18.41 20.96 20.98
CA VAL A 193 -19.08 21.58 19.82
C VAL A 193 -20.36 22.27 20.31
N ASN A 194 -20.74 23.41 19.72
CA ASN A 194 -21.99 24.08 20.04
C ASN A 194 -23.18 23.11 19.87
N ILE A 195 -23.96 22.90 20.94
CA ILE A 195 -25.05 21.92 20.95
C ILE A 195 -26.12 22.25 19.89
N LYS A 196 -26.28 23.53 19.53
CA LYS A 196 -27.23 23.95 18.48
C LYS A 196 -26.95 23.28 17.13
N ILE A 197 -25.67 23.11 16.78
CA ILE A 197 -25.27 22.41 15.54
C ILE A 197 -25.81 20.98 15.54
N HIS A 198 -25.74 20.28 16.67
CA HIS A 198 -26.23 18.91 16.78
C HIS A 198 -27.76 18.86 16.72
N LYS A 199 -28.44 19.83 17.36
CA LYS A 199 -29.90 19.96 17.29
C LYS A 199 -30.38 20.23 15.86
N ASP A 200 -29.70 21.10 15.14
CA ASP A 200 -30.04 21.44 13.76
C ASP A 200 -29.79 20.24 12.82
N LEU A 201 -28.70 19.47 13.03
CA LEU A 201 -28.45 18.22 12.30
C LEU A 201 -29.59 17.21 12.54
N LEU A 202 -29.96 16.95 13.79
CA LEU A 202 -31.03 16.01 14.13
C LEU A 202 -32.39 16.41 13.56
N LYS A 203 -32.68 17.71 13.44
CA LYS A 203 -33.91 18.23 12.84
C LYS A 203 -33.95 18.11 11.33
N ASN A 204 -32.83 18.36 10.67
CA ASN A 204 -32.75 18.36 9.21
C ASN A 204 -32.56 16.94 8.66
N GLU A 205 -31.71 16.15 9.30
CA GLU A 205 -31.29 14.83 8.83
C GLU A 205 -30.98 13.92 10.01
N CYS A 206 -32.02 13.28 10.55
CA CYS A 206 -31.87 12.33 11.64
C CYS A 206 -31.16 11.04 11.15
N PRO A 207 -30.05 10.62 11.78
CA PRO A 207 -29.29 9.43 11.40
C PRO A 207 -29.95 8.13 11.88
N HIS A 208 -29.59 7.01 11.26
CA HIS A 208 -30.00 5.66 11.68
C HIS A 208 -29.10 5.11 12.78
N ILE A 209 -27.81 5.50 12.77
CA ILE A 209 -26.80 5.09 13.74
C ILE A 209 -26.23 6.34 14.41
N VAL A 210 -26.25 6.36 15.75
CA VAL A 210 -25.70 7.46 16.54
C VAL A 210 -24.50 6.97 17.34
N VAL A 211 -23.38 7.68 17.24
CA VAL A 211 -22.18 7.44 18.04
C VAL A 211 -21.90 8.65 18.94
N GLY A 212 -21.54 8.48 20.20
CA GLY A 212 -21.26 9.66 21.02
C GLY A 212 -20.79 9.43 22.44
N THR A 213 -20.43 10.52 23.10
CA THR A 213 -20.08 10.52 24.53
C THR A 213 -21.34 10.67 25.40
N PRO A 214 -21.46 9.98 26.56
CA PRO A 214 -22.67 9.96 27.38
C PRO A 214 -23.27 11.34 27.67
N GLY A 215 -22.47 12.30 28.16
CA GLY A 215 -22.98 13.62 28.53
C GLY A 215 -23.63 14.41 27.39
N ARG A 216 -23.12 14.30 26.15
CA ARG A 216 -23.73 14.97 24.98
C ARG A 216 -25.00 14.27 24.52
N ILE A 217 -24.98 12.94 24.48
CA ILE A 217 -26.15 12.14 24.09
C ILE A 217 -27.30 12.36 25.07
N LEU A 218 -27.01 12.33 26.37
CA LEU A 218 -28.01 12.56 27.42
C LEU A 218 -28.63 13.96 27.30
N ALA A 219 -27.83 15.00 27.06
CA ALA A 219 -28.33 16.36 26.87
C ALA A 219 -29.30 16.46 25.67
N LEU A 220 -28.95 15.86 24.53
CA LEU A 220 -29.81 15.84 23.35
C LEU A 220 -31.09 15.03 23.56
N ALA A 221 -31.02 13.93 24.31
CA ALA A 221 -32.16 13.08 24.62
C ALA A 221 -33.13 13.74 25.62
N ARG A 222 -32.61 14.37 26.69
CA ARG A 222 -33.41 15.13 27.67
C ARG A 222 -34.16 16.30 27.04
N ASP A 223 -33.50 17.01 26.13
CA ASP A 223 -34.10 18.12 25.40
C ASP A 223 -35.08 17.67 24.30
N LYS A 224 -35.25 16.36 24.12
CA LYS A 224 -36.11 15.71 23.11
C LYS A 224 -35.73 16.02 21.65
N ASP A 225 -34.51 16.51 21.43
CA ASP A 225 -33.95 16.67 20.09
C ASP A 225 -33.49 15.31 19.51
N LEU A 226 -33.10 14.36 20.37
CA LEU A 226 -32.74 12.99 20.00
C LEU A 226 -33.74 11.98 20.57
N ALA A 227 -34.51 11.32 19.71
CA ALA A 227 -35.47 10.29 20.10
C ALA A 227 -34.81 8.90 20.16
N LEU A 228 -34.75 8.29 21.36
CA LEU A 228 -34.11 6.99 21.59
C LEU A 228 -35.10 5.80 21.66
N LYS A 229 -36.40 6.07 21.49
CA LYS A 229 -37.49 5.09 21.63
C LYS A 229 -37.50 3.94 20.61
N ASN A 230 -36.68 4.01 19.57
CA ASN A 230 -36.62 3.00 18.50
C ASN A 230 -35.26 2.28 18.44
N VAL A 231 -34.39 2.52 19.43
CA VAL A 231 -33.07 1.90 19.50
C VAL A 231 -33.24 0.40 19.74
N ARG A 232 -32.76 -0.41 18.79
CA ARG A 232 -32.72 -1.89 18.86
C ARG A 232 -31.34 -2.44 19.18
N HIS A 233 -30.28 -1.63 19.01
CA HIS A 233 -28.91 -2.00 19.35
C HIS A 233 -28.29 -0.93 20.26
N PHE A 234 -27.90 -1.31 21.47
CA PHE A 234 -27.27 -0.46 22.46
C PHE A 234 -25.85 -0.96 22.76
N ILE A 235 -24.84 -0.20 22.34
CA ILE A 235 -23.44 -0.61 22.38
C ILE A 235 -22.63 0.30 23.31
N LEU A 236 -21.82 -0.29 24.19
CA LEU A 236 -20.82 0.43 24.99
C LEU A 236 -19.41 -0.05 24.63
N ASP A 237 -18.55 0.85 24.14
CA ASP A 237 -17.12 0.58 23.96
C ASP A 237 -16.29 1.29 25.03
N GLU A 238 -15.23 0.64 25.53
CA GLU A 238 -14.52 0.99 26.78
C GLU A 238 -15.49 1.10 27.98
N CYS A 239 -16.35 0.09 28.15
CA CYS A 239 -17.43 0.12 29.15
C CYS A 239 -16.92 0.17 30.60
N ASP A 240 -15.75 -0.37 30.90
CA ASP A 240 -15.11 -0.24 32.21
C ASP A 240 -14.90 1.21 32.61
N LYS A 241 -14.36 2.04 31.71
CA LYS A 241 -14.10 3.46 31.99
C LYS A 241 -15.38 4.27 32.14
N MET A 242 -16.41 3.94 31.37
CA MET A 242 -17.70 4.63 31.48
C MET A 242 -18.45 4.25 32.75
N LEU A 243 -18.36 3.00 33.19
CA LEU A 243 -19.14 2.47 34.32
C LEU A 243 -18.40 2.56 35.67
N GLU A 244 -17.08 2.73 35.67
CA GLU A 244 -16.26 2.95 36.87
C GLU A 244 -16.53 4.33 37.49
N SER A 245 -16.69 5.38 36.67
CA SER A 245 -17.05 6.72 37.13
C SER A 245 -18.53 6.83 37.47
N LEU A 246 -18.86 7.26 38.70
CA LEU A 246 -20.25 7.41 39.16
C LEU A 246 -21.06 8.38 38.30
N ASP A 247 -20.49 9.50 37.88
CA ASP A 247 -21.21 10.52 37.10
C ASP A 247 -21.54 10.01 35.70
N MET A 248 -20.55 9.44 34.99
CA MET A 248 -20.79 8.86 33.66
C MET A 248 -21.71 7.63 33.73
N ARG A 249 -21.59 6.80 34.77
CA ARG A 249 -22.48 5.66 34.98
C ARG A 249 -23.93 6.09 35.12
N ARG A 250 -24.21 7.16 35.87
CA ARG A 250 -25.56 7.74 35.98
C ARG A 250 -26.07 8.19 34.62
N ASP A 251 -25.24 8.90 33.86
CA ASP A 251 -25.62 9.37 32.53
C ASP A 251 -25.95 8.20 31.58
N VAL A 252 -25.11 7.15 31.56
CA VAL A 252 -25.33 5.95 30.74
C VAL A 252 -26.61 5.22 31.16
N GLN A 253 -26.87 5.07 32.46
CA GLN A 253 -28.09 4.44 32.97
C GLN A 253 -29.35 5.22 32.59
N GLU A 254 -29.29 6.56 32.63
CA GLU A 254 -30.42 7.39 32.24
C GLU A 254 -30.69 7.33 30.75
N ILE A 255 -29.64 7.35 29.91
CA ILE A 255 -29.77 7.12 28.47
C ILE A 255 -30.39 5.74 28.21
N PHE A 256 -29.92 4.70 28.90
CA PHE A 256 -30.43 3.33 28.77
C PHE A 256 -31.94 3.24 29.08
N LYS A 257 -32.40 3.92 30.13
CA LYS A 257 -33.83 3.99 30.50
C LYS A 257 -34.70 4.70 29.44
N MET A 258 -34.12 5.54 28.58
CA MET A 258 -34.82 6.20 27.47
C MET A 258 -34.96 5.34 26.22
N THR A 259 -34.33 4.17 26.19
CA THR A 259 -34.40 3.19 25.08
C THR A 259 -35.41 2.07 25.39
N PRO A 260 -35.93 1.36 24.37
CA PRO A 260 -36.76 0.17 24.59
C PRO A 260 -36.16 -0.85 25.55
N HIS A 261 -37.00 -1.60 26.25
CA HIS A 261 -36.52 -2.69 27.12
C HIS A 261 -35.98 -3.86 26.28
N ASP A 262 -36.73 -4.25 25.25
CA ASP A 262 -36.36 -5.29 24.28
C ASP A 262 -35.45 -4.70 23.20
N LYS A 263 -34.15 -4.95 23.34
CA LYS A 263 -33.08 -4.51 22.44
C LYS A 263 -31.83 -5.35 22.72
N GLN A 264 -30.98 -5.49 21.71
CA GLN A 264 -29.67 -6.10 21.88
C GLN A 264 -28.70 -5.14 22.59
N VAL A 265 -27.99 -5.64 23.59
CA VAL A 265 -26.98 -4.91 24.37
C VAL A 265 -25.61 -5.56 24.19
N MET A 266 -24.65 -4.78 23.71
CA MET A 266 -23.27 -5.25 23.53
C MET A 266 -22.28 -4.35 24.29
N MET A 267 -21.36 -4.94 25.03
CA MET A 267 -20.32 -4.21 25.77
C MET A 267 -18.93 -4.76 25.48
N PHE A 268 -17.99 -3.84 25.23
CA PHE A 268 -16.62 -4.15 24.87
C PHE A 268 -15.65 -3.39 25.77
N SER A 269 -14.60 -4.07 26.23
CA SER A 269 -13.45 -3.42 26.87
C SER A 269 -12.15 -4.22 26.68
N ALA A 270 -11.02 -3.54 26.83
CA ALA A 270 -9.71 -4.18 26.98
C ALA A 270 -9.50 -4.78 28.37
N THR A 271 -10.17 -4.24 29.39
CA THR A 271 -9.97 -4.57 30.80
C THR A 271 -11.32 -4.65 31.49
N LEU A 272 -11.72 -5.84 31.97
CA LEU A 272 -12.91 -6.00 32.80
C LEU A 272 -12.53 -6.64 34.14
N SER A 273 -12.51 -5.82 35.19
CA SER A 273 -12.30 -6.30 36.56
C SER A 273 -13.47 -7.18 37.03
N LYS A 274 -13.22 -8.03 38.04
CA LYS A 274 -14.27 -8.86 38.65
C LYS A 274 -15.40 -8.03 39.28
N GLU A 275 -15.10 -6.79 39.65
CA GLU A 275 -16.05 -5.86 40.26
C GLU A 275 -16.98 -5.19 39.24
N ILE A 276 -16.49 -4.92 38.02
CA ILE A 276 -17.30 -4.24 36.99
C ILE A 276 -18.20 -5.20 36.21
N ARG A 277 -17.82 -6.48 36.09
CA ARG A 277 -18.61 -7.49 35.36
C ARG A 277 -20.07 -7.60 35.83
N PRO A 278 -20.37 -7.68 37.16
CA PRO A 278 -21.76 -7.69 37.63
C PRO A 278 -22.51 -6.40 37.28
N VAL A 279 -21.83 -5.26 37.21
CA VAL A 279 -22.45 -3.99 36.80
C VAL A 279 -22.86 -4.03 35.34
N CYS A 280 -21.99 -4.55 34.45
CA CYS A 280 -22.29 -4.72 33.04
C CYS A 280 -23.49 -5.66 32.81
N LYS A 281 -23.53 -6.80 33.52
CA LYS A 281 -24.61 -7.79 33.39
C LYS A 281 -25.99 -7.24 33.75
N LYS A 282 -26.09 -6.20 34.60
CA LYS A 282 -27.37 -5.54 34.92
C LYS A 282 -28.04 -4.84 33.74
N PHE A 283 -27.31 -4.58 32.66
CA PHE A 283 -27.85 -4.00 31.43
C PHE A 283 -28.28 -5.05 30.41
N MET A 284 -27.99 -6.34 30.66
CA MET A 284 -28.10 -7.41 29.67
C MET A 284 -29.05 -8.51 30.12
N GLN A 285 -29.55 -9.28 29.17
CA GLN A 285 -30.34 -10.49 29.41
C GLN A 285 -29.56 -11.71 28.89
N ASP A 286 -29.14 -12.59 29.81
CA ASP A 286 -28.35 -13.80 29.54
C ASP A 286 -27.24 -13.61 28.48
N PRO A 287 -26.27 -12.69 28.71
CA PRO A 287 -25.31 -12.32 27.69
C PRO A 287 -24.33 -13.45 27.40
N MET A 288 -23.93 -13.55 26.14
CA MET A 288 -22.74 -14.31 25.79
C MET A 288 -21.50 -13.65 26.43
N GLU A 289 -20.83 -14.39 27.30
CA GLU A 289 -19.63 -13.92 28.00
C GLU A 289 -18.38 -14.42 27.29
N ILE A 290 -17.68 -13.51 26.62
CA ILE A 290 -16.38 -13.80 25.99
C ILE A 290 -15.30 -13.07 26.78
N TYR A 291 -14.54 -13.85 27.54
CA TYR A 291 -13.34 -13.39 28.23
C TYR A 291 -12.13 -14.02 27.58
N VAL A 292 -11.50 -13.29 26.66
CA VAL A 292 -10.21 -13.72 26.12
C VAL A 292 -9.18 -13.60 27.25
N ASP A 293 -8.49 -14.72 27.55
CA ASP A 293 -7.38 -14.80 28.51
C ASP A 293 -7.75 -14.67 30.01
N ASP A 294 -8.86 -15.27 30.48
CA ASP A 294 -9.18 -15.26 31.93
C ASP A 294 -8.34 -16.26 32.77
N GLU A 295 -7.81 -17.32 32.17
CA GLU A 295 -6.88 -18.28 32.80
C GLU A 295 -5.47 -18.26 32.19
N ALA A 296 -5.31 -17.76 30.96
CA ALA A 296 -4.02 -17.50 30.33
C ALA A 296 -3.66 -16.04 30.55
N LYS A 297 -2.85 -15.78 31.59
CA LYS A 297 -2.16 -14.52 31.94
C LYS A 297 -2.06 -13.53 30.77
N LEU A 298 -2.44 -12.27 30.99
CA LEU A 298 -2.33 -11.13 30.06
C LEU A 298 -0.90 -10.96 29.53
N THR A 299 -0.50 -11.78 28.57
CA THR A 299 0.83 -11.74 27.96
C THR A 299 0.80 -10.86 26.71
N LEU A 300 1.79 -9.97 26.62
CA LEU A 300 2.09 -9.15 25.45
C LEU A 300 2.89 -9.98 24.42
N HIS A 301 2.25 -11.01 23.85
CA HIS A 301 2.87 -11.88 22.84
C HIS A 301 3.29 -11.08 21.60
N GLY A 302 4.53 -11.26 21.14
CA GLY A 302 5.09 -10.57 19.97
C GLY A 302 5.74 -9.21 20.26
N LEU A 303 5.65 -8.70 21.50
CA LEU A 303 6.27 -7.44 21.89
C LEU A 303 7.55 -7.67 22.70
N VAL A 304 8.69 -7.23 22.16
CA VAL A 304 9.96 -7.15 22.88
C VAL A 304 9.93 -5.91 23.76
N GLN A 305 10.20 -6.07 25.06
CA GLN A 305 10.08 -5.00 26.05
C GLN A 305 11.41 -4.82 26.78
N HIS A 306 11.89 -3.58 26.80
CA HIS A 306 13.10 -3.20 27.51
C HIS A 306 12.91 -1.93 28.35
N TYR A 307 13.74 -1.79 29.38
CA TYR A 307 13.86 -0.54 30.12
C TYR A 307 15.30 0.00 30.07
N ILE A 308 15.46 1.30 30.29
CA ILE A 308 16.77 1.94 30.49
C ILE A 308 16.71 2.75 31.78
N LYS A 309 17.70 2.57 32.66
CA LYS A 309 17.89 3.44 33.83
C LYS A 309 18.79 4.61 33.46
N LEU A 310 18.28 5.82 33.62
CA LEU A 310 18.99 7.05 33.28
C LEU A 310 18.44 8.24 34.05
N SER A 311 19.27 9.26 34.25
CA SER A 311 18.79 10.53 34.83
C SER A 311 17.93 11.31 33.84
N GLU A 312 17.08 12.23 34.32
CA GLU A 312 16.26 13.11 33.47
C GLU A 312 17.09 13.90 32.45
N LEU A 313 18.31 14.29 32.80
CA LEU A 313 19.20 15.06 31.93
C LEU A 313 19.73 14.23 30.74
N GLU A 314 19.80 12.91 30.88
CA GLU A 314 20.33 12.00 29.87
C GLU A 314 19.28 11.55 28.87
N LYS A 315 17.99 11.73 29.16
CA LYS A 315 16.88 11.22 28.34
C LYS A 315 16.92 11.70 26.88
N ASN A 316 17.16 12.99 26.65
CA ASN A 316 17.24 13.55 25.28
C ASN A 316 18.38 12.92 24.48
N ARG A 317 19.57 12.84 25.09
CA ARG A 317 20.74 12.25 24.44
C ARG A 317 20.49 10.78 24.13
N LYS A 318 20.00 10.02 25.11
CA LYS A 318 19.74 8.60 24.93
C LYS A 318 18.64 8.35 23.91
N LEU A 319 17.61 9.20 23.86
CA LEU A 319 16.57 9.11 22.83
C LEU A 319 17.14 9.30 21.42
N ASN A 320 18.00 10.30 21.20
CA ASN A 320 18.65 10.49 19.90
C ASN A 320 19.51 9.29 19.53
N ASP A 321 20.34 8.80 20.47
CA ASP A 321 21.16 7.60 20.26
C ASP A 321 20.30 6.37 19.86
N LEU A 322 19.10 6.22 20.45
CA LEU A 322 18.17 5.15 20.10
C LEU A 322 17.52 5.37 18.73
N LEU A 323 17.15 6.60 18.38
CA LEU A 323 16.56 6.91 17.08
C LEU A 323 17.58 6.77 15.94
N ASP A 324 18.87 6.93 16.21
CA ASP A 324 19.94 6.67 15.24
C ASP A 324 20.29 5.18 15.12
N ALA A 325 20.21 4.43 16.23
CA ALA A 325 20.63 3.03 16.27
C ALA A 325 19.53 2.01 15.92
N LEU A 326 18.26 2.35 16.11
CA LEU A 326 17.14 1.44 15.89
C LEU A 326 16.51 1.63 14.51
N ASP A 327 16.24 0.51 13.83
CA ASP A 327 15.48 0.51 12.59
C ASP A 327 13.97 0.56 12.87
N PHE A 328 13.32 1.67 12.54
CA PHE A 328 11.87 1.83 12.75
C PHE A 328 11.10 2.30 11.53
N ASN A 329 9.88 1.80 11.33
CA ASN A 329 8.95 2.36 10.37
C ASN A 329 8.38 3.66 10.91
N GLN A 330 7.75 3.58 12.07
CA GLN A 330 7.23 4.72 12.83
C GLN A 330 7.40 4.49 14.33
N VAL A 331 7.69 5.58 15.03
CA VAL A 331 7.89 5.61 16.48
C VAL A 331 6.82 6.48 17.13
N VAL A 332 6.25 5.99 18.23
CA VAL A 332 5.43 6.81 19.14
C VAL A 332 6.18 7.01 20.44
N ILE A 333 6.34 8.27 20.83
CA ILE A 333 7.05 8.70 22.04
C ILE A 333 6.03 9.28 23.02
N PHE A 334 5.85 8.63 24.17
CA PHE A 334 4.92 9.07 25.21
C PHE A 334 5.60 9.92 26.28
N VAL A 335 5.02 11.07 26.56
CA VAL A 335 5.47 12.02 27.60
C VAL A 335 4.35 12.35 28.58
N LYS A 336 4.69 12.78 29.80
CA LYS A 336 3.72 13.00 30.89
C LYS A 336 2.98 14.33 30.84
N SER A 337 3.44 15.31 30.06
CA SER A 337 2.81 16.64 30.01
C SER A 337 2.86 17.31 28.65
N VAL A 338 1.90 18.21 28.43
CA VAL A 338 1.77 19.04 27.22
C VAL A 338 3.06 19.83 26.94
N SER A 339 3.61 20.49 27.95
CA SER A 339 4.83 21.31 27.80
C SER A 339 6.03 20.45 27.37
N ARG A 340 6.16 19.24 27.92
CA ARG A 340 7.23 18.31 27.51
C ARG A 340 7.04 17.80 26.08
N ALA A 341 5.80 17.55 25.67
CA ALA A 341 5.51 17.11 24.31
C ALA A 341 5.92 18.17 23.28
N ALA A 342 5.59 19.44 23.54
CA ALA A 342 5.94 20.55 22.67
C ALA A 342 7.46 20.76 22.57
N GLU A 343 8.15 20.78 23.73
CA GLU A 343 9.60 21.01 23.77
C GLU A 343 10.38 19.84 23.15
N LEU A 344 9.99 18.59 23.43
CA LEU A 344 10.63 17.42 22.86
C LEU A 344 10.46 17.39 21.33
N ASN A 345 9.26 17.70 20.82
CA ASN A 345 9.02 17.78 19.39
C ASN A 345 9.89 18.86 18.72
N LYS A 346 10.01 20.03 19.35
CA LYS A 346 10.88 21.10 18.86
C LYS A 346 12.34 20.63 18.77
N LEU A 347 12.85 20.02 19.84
CA LEU A 347 14.21 19.48 19.89
C LEU A 347 14.44 18.41 18.82
N LEU A 348 13.49 17.48 18.62
CA LEU A 348 13.58 16.47 17.57
C LEU A 348 13.64 17.08 16.17
N VAL A 349 12.79 18.07 15.89
CA VAL A 349 12.79 18.78 14.60
C VAL A 349 14.12 19.52 14.37
N GLU A 350 14.68 20.16 15.40
CA GLU A 350 15.99 20.82 15.34
C GLU A 350 17.14 19.82 15.12
N CYS A 351 17.01 18.60 15.64
CA CYS A 351 17.94 17.49 15.42
C CYS A 351 17.71 16.75 14.08
N ASN A 352 16.97 17.34 13.13
CA ASN A 352 16.61 16.72 11.84
C ASN A 352 15.79 15.42 11.94
N PHE A 353 15.09 15.19 13.05
CA PHE A 353 14.09 14.13 13.17
C PHE A 353 12.69 14.70 12.91
N PRO A 354 12.08 14.45 11.73
CA PRO A 354 10.77 14.99 11.41
C PRO A 354 9.69 14.37 12.30
N SER A 355 9.27 15.12 13.31
CA SER A 355 8.28 14.69 14.30
C SER A 355 7.02 15.55 14.25
N ILE A 356 5.92 14.97 14.74
CA ILE A 356 4.69 15.69 15.03
C ILE A 356 4.34 15.57 16.51
N CYS A 357 3.66 16.59 17.03
CA CYS A 357 3.23 16.63 18.41
C CYS A 357 1.70 16.65 18.51
N ILE A 358 1.14 15.79 19.36
CA ILE A 358 -0.29 15.74 19.68
C ILE A 358 -0.48 15.75 21.21
N HIS A 359 -1.14 16.79 21.74
CA HIS A 359 -1.42 16.91 23.17
C HIS A 359 -2.70 17.72 23.46
N SER A 360 -3.23 17.61 24.67
CA SER A 360 -4.52 18.23 25.06
C SER A 360 -4.55 19.76 25.08
N GLY A 361 -3.40 20.44 25.20
CA GLY A 361 -3.30 21.90 25.32
C GLY A 361 -3.09 22.71 24.03
N MET A 362 -3.29 22.15 22.83
CA MET A 362 -3.07 22.86 21.56
C MET A 362 -4.12 23.99 21.35
N SER A 363 -3.65 25.21 21.11
CA SER A 363 -4.48 26.41 20.90
C SER A 363 -5.25 26.38 19.57
N GLN A 364 -6.27 27.22 19.44
CA GLN A 364 -7.16 27.27 18.28
C GLN A 364 -6.45 27.77 16.99
N GLU A 365 -5.37 28.54 17.13
CA GLU A 365 -4.56 29.08 16.02
C GLU A 365 -3.45 28.11 15.56
N GLU A 366 -2.85 27.33 16.47
CA GLU A 366 -1.89 26.26 16.14
C GLU A 366 -2.55 25.07 15.40
N ARG A 367 -3.89 25.04 15.38
CA ARG A 367 -4.73 24.14 14.58
C ARG A 367 -5.01 24.65 13.16
N ALA A 368 -4.23 25.58 12.62
CA ALA A 368 -4.43 26.12 11.27
C ALA A 368 -3.19 26.10 10.35
N GLU A 369 -2.01 25.67 10.81
CA GLU A 369 -0.83 25.59 9.95
C GLU A 369 -0.77 24.30 9.11
N CYS A 370 -1.51 24.35 8.00
CA CYS A 370 -1.14 23.79 6.70
C CYS A 370 -1.62 24.78 5.63
N LYS A 371 -0.94 25.92 5.53
CA LYS A 371 -1.05 26.81 4.36
C LYS A 371 0.01 26.37 3.35
N LEU A 372 -0.40 25.59 2.36
CA LEU A 372 -0.09 25.76 0.93
C LEU A 372 -0.75 24.62 0.14
N PHE A 373 -1.44 24.99 -0.95
CA PHE A 373 -2.21 24.15 -1.88
C PHE A 373 -3.54 23.58 -1.39
N TYR A 374 -4.59 24.42 -1.31
CA TYR A 374 -5.94 24.11 -1.81
C TYR A 374 -6.78 25.40 -1.70
N LEU A 375 -6.52 26.33 -2.62
CA LEU A 375 -7.40 27.48 -2.88
C LEU A 375 -7.81 27.44 -4.35
N ALA A 376 -8.84 26.67 -4.65
CA ALA A 376 -9.68 26.88 -5.82
C ALA A 376 -11.04 26.21 -5.60
N LEU A 377 -12.02 27.06 -5.22
CA LEU A 377 -13.46 26.86 -5.33
C LEU A 377 -14.08 25.78 -4.41
N TRP A 378 -14.85 26.22 -3.41
CA TRP A 378 -16.31 26.01 -3.38
C TRP A 378 -16.93 26.99 -2.37
N HIS A 379 -17.83 27.82 -2.87
CA HIS A 379 -18.57 28.86 -2.15
C HIS A 379 -19.68 28.23 -1.29
N LEU A 380 -19.66 28.38 0.03
CA LEU A 380 -20.82 28.83 0.82
C LEU A 380 -20.44 29.17 2.27
N HIS A 381 -21.06 30.22 2.78
CA HIS A 381 -20.74 30.96 3.99
C HIS A 381 -21.30 30.32 5.27
N LEU A 382 -20.84 29.13 5.67
CA LEU A 382 -21.29 28.52 6.95
C LEU A 382 -20.31 27.54 7.63
N LEU A 383 -18.99 27.77 7.60
CA LEU A 383 -18.02 26.84 8.20
C LEU A 383 -16.88 27.56 8.96
N LEU A 384 -17.22 28.44 9.90
CA LEU A 384 -16.23 29.04 10.80
C LEU A 384 -15.99 28.24 12.09
N GLU A 385 -16.87 27.30 12.46
CA GLU A 385 -16.70 26.48 13.67
C GLU A 385 -16.22 25.04 13.42
N ILE A 386 -16.38 24.49 12.21
CA ILE A 386 -15.91 23.13 11.83
C ILE A 386 -14.39 23.11 11.53
N PHE A 387 -13.78 24.28 11.28
CA PHE A 387 -12.34 24.43 11.02
C PHE A 387 -11.45 24.03 12.22
N ASN A 388 -12.00 24.02 13.44
CA ASN A 388 -11.26 23.82 14.70
C ASN A 388 -10.76 22.38 14.96
N HIS A 389 -11.22 21.39 14.18
CA HIS A 389 -10.92 19.96 14.36
C HIS A 389 -10.07 19.38 13.21
N PHE A 390 -9.95 20.10 12.09
CA PHE A 390 -9.34 19.60 10.86
C PHE A 390 -7.83 19.34 10.99
N VAL A 391 -7.10 20.06 11.86
CA VAL A 391 -5.64 19.90 11.98
C VAL A 391 -5.19 18.78 12.90
N TRP A 392 -5.96 18.41 13.94
CA TRP A 392 -5.70 17.16 14.66
C TRP A 392 -5.82 15.97 13.71
N LEU A 393 -6.91 15.95 12.92
CA LEU A 393 -7.12 14.96 11.86
C LEU A 393 -6.04 15.05 10.77
N THR A 394 -5.58 16.24 10.37
CA THR A 394 -4.54 16.39 9.35
C THR A 394 -3.18 15.90 9.83
N ARG A 395 -2.77 16.20 11.07
CA ARG A 395 -1.51 15.70 11.63
C ARG A 395 -1.56 14.21 11.92
N TYR A 396 -2.67 13.73 12.47
CA TYR A 396 -2.90 12.31 12.71
C TYR A 396 -2.97 11.51 11.38
N LYS A 397 -3.71 12.00 10.38
CA LYS A 397 -3.74 11.45 9.02
C LYS A 397 -2.37 11.52 8.36
N GLY A 398 -1.65 12.63 8.56
CA GLY A 398 -0.27 12.83 8.12
C GLY A 398 0.69 11.76 8.67
N PHE A 399 0.55 11.41 9.95
CA PHE A 399 1.27 10.31 10.57
C PHE A 399 0.78 8.95 10.08
N LYS A 400 -0.54 8.70 10.02
CA LYS A 400 -1.11 7.44 9.53
C LYS A 400 -0.68 7.12 8.08
N GLU A 401 -0.59 8.13 7.23
CA GLU A 401 -0.15 8.03 5.83
C GLU A 401 1.39 7.96 5.69
N GLY A 402 2.15 8.21 6.75
CA GLY A 402 3.61 8.07 6.77
C GLY A 402 4.42 9.31 6.37
N HIS A 403 3.79 10.49 6.28
CA HIS A 403 4.48 11.76 5.97
C HIS A 403 5.49 12.18 7.05
N LYS A 404 5.26 11.75 8.29
CA LYS A 404 6.15 11.92 9.44
C LYS A 404 6.30 10.59 10.15
N ARG A 405 7.52 10.23 10.56
CA ARG A 405 7.84 8.92 11.15
C ARG A 405 7.82 8.91 12.67
N ILE A 406 7.84 10.08 13.31
CA ILE A 406 7.88 10.19 14.77
C ILE A 406 6.66 10.98 15.27
N LEU A 407 5.96 10.43 16.25
CA LEU A 407 4.86 11.08 16.95
C LEU A 407 5.21 11.24 18.43
N VAL A 408 5.25 12.47 18.92
CA VAL A 408 5.35 12.79 20.35
C VAL A 408 3.94 13.07 20.89
N ALA A 409 3.54 12.34 21.93
CA ALA A 409 2.18 12.44 22.46
C ALA A 409 2.08 12.29 23.98
N THR A 410 1.01 12.85 24.54
CA THR A 410 0.55 12.49 25.89
C THR A 410 -0.42 11.29 25.82
N ASP A 411 -0.94 10.84 26.97
CA ASP A 411 -1.86 9.69 27.08
C ASP A 411 -3.15 9.78 26.25
N LEU A 412 -3.45 10.94 25.67
CA LEU A 412 -4.54 11.12 24.70
C LEU A 412 -4.40 10.17 23.50
N VAL A 413 -3.18 9.81 23.10
CA VAL A 413 -2.88 8.86 22.01
C VAL A 413 -2.74 7.42 22.51
N GLY A 414 -2.60 7.22 23.82
CA GLY A 414 -2.44 5.89 24.42
C GLY A 414 -3.71 5.02 24.31
N ARG A 415 -4.89 5.64 24.21
CA ARG A 415 -6.19 4.97 24.11
C ARG A 415 -6.93 5.36 22.82
N GLY A 416 -7.73 4.46 22.26
CA GLY A 416 -8.51 4.68 21.03
C GLY A 416 -7.72 4.73 19.70
N ILE A 417 -6.48 5.22 19.67
CA ILE A 417 -5.80 5.51 18.38
C ILE A 417 -5.15 4.29 17.73
N ASP A 418 -5.68 3.85 16.58
CA ASP A 418 -5.11 2.77 15.77
C ASP A 418 -4.04 3.29 14.79
N ILE A 419 -2.85 2.69 14.83
CA ILE A 419 -1.73 3.05 13.95
C ILE A 419 -0.99 1.77 13.56
N GLU A 420 -1.43 1.18 12.45
CA GLU A 420 -0.97 -0.12 11.94
C GLU A 420 0.53 -0.18 11.61
N ARG A 421 1.17 0.97 11.40
CA ARG A 421 2.57 1.09 10.94
C ARG A 421 3.58 1.35 12.07
N VAL A 422 3.15 1.43 13.33
CA VAL A 422 4.04 1.66 14.48
C VAL A 422 4.69 0.35 14.90
N ASN A 423 6.01 0.29 14.81
CA ASN A 423 6.79 -0.87 15.24
C ASN A 423 7.61 -0.60 16.51
N ILE A 424 7.81 0.67 16.90
CA ILE A 424 8.49 1.04 18.15
C ILE A 424 7.65 2.01 18.98
N VAL A 425 7.51 1.70 20.27
CA VAL A 425 6.94 2.59 21.29
C VAL A 425 8.01 2.95 22.31
N ILE A 426 8.19 4.25 22.58
CA ILE A 426 9.12 4.74 23.59
C ILE A 426 8.32 5.45 24.69
N ASN A 427 8.33 4.90 25.90
CA ASN A 427 7.87 5.60 27.09
C ASN A 427 9.01 6.51 27.59
N TYR A 428 9.06 7.73 27.05
CA TYR A 428 10.04 8.74 27.47
C TYR A 428 9.80 9.19 28.91
N ASP A 429 8.53 9.29 29.31
CA ASP A 429 8.12 9.37 30.70
C ASP A 429 7.33 8.11 31.09
N MET A 430 7.63 7.56 32.27
CA MET A 430 6.92 6.40 32.83
C MET A 430 5.41 6.68 32.92
N PRO A 431 4.53 5.74 32.54
CA PRO A 431 3.10 5.89 32.74
C PRO A 431 2.73 5.87 34.23
N ASP A 432 1.58 6.45 34.57
CA ASP A 432 1.11 6.55 35.96
C ASP A 432 0.65 5.21 36.56
N SER A 433 0.34 4.22 35.71
CA SER A 433 -0.14 2.91 36.13
C SER A 433 0.19 1.81 35.12
N ALA A 434 0.14 0.56 35.59
CA ALA A 434 0.34 -0.61 34.75
C ALA A 434 -0.73 -0.75 33.63
N ASP A 435 -1.96 -0.29 33.85
CA ASP A 435 -3.00 -0.25 32.81
C ASP A 435 -2.61 0.71 31.68
N THR A 436 -2.18 1.92 32.04
CA THR A 436 -1.74 2.93 31.06
C THR A 436 -0.53 2.44 30.27
N TYR A 437 0.40 1.73 30.92
CA TYR A 437 1.51 1.06 30.24
C TYR A 437 1.01 0.12 29.12
N LEU A 438 0.07 -0.77 29.43
CA LEU A 438 -0.49 -1.73 28.47
C LEU A 438 -1.14 -1.03 27.25
N HIS A 439 -1.88 0.05 27.50
CA HIS A 439 -2.51 0.83 26.44
C HIS A 439 -1.50 1.50 25.49
N ARG A 440 -0.39 2.03 26.05
CA ARG A 440 0.71 2.66 25.30
C ARG A 440 1.49 1.63 24.48
N VAL A 441 1.93 0.53 25.09
CA VAL A 441 2.80 -0.45 24.40
C VAL A 441 2.03 -1.33 23.42
N GLY A 442 0.73 -1.54 23.64
CA GLY A 442 -0.19 -2.19 22.68
C GLY A 442 -0.45 -1.40 21.39
N ARG A 443 0.32 -0.33 21.11
CA ARG A 443 0.38 0.35 19.81
C ARG A 443 1.40 -0.28 18.88
N ALA A 444 2.41 -0.98 19.40
CA ALA A 444 3.33 -1.81 18.62
C ALA A 444 2.94 -3.29 18.73
N GLY A 445 3.30 -4.09 17.73
CA GLY A 445 3.08 -5.54 17.74
C GLY A 445 1.62 -5.96 17.58
N ARG A 446 0.84 -5.25 16.75
CA ARG A 446 -0.57 -5.58 16.46
C ARG A 446 -0.70 -6.67 15.39
N PHE A 447 -1.82 -7.41 15.39
CA PHE A 447 -2.12 -8.46 14.39
C PHE A 447 -1.03 -9.54 14.24
N GLY A 448 -0.37 -9.91 15.36
CA GLY A 448 0.70 -10.92 15.34
C GLY A 448 2.04 -10.42 14.80
N THR A 449 2.18 -9.11 14.56
CA THR A 449 3.47 -8.50 14.20
C THR A 449 4.41 -8.40 15.41
N LYS A 450 5.71 -8.40 15.14
CA LYS A 450 6.72 -8.12 16.17
C LYS A 450 6.81 -6.61 16.41
N GLY A 451 7.02 -6.20 17.66
CA GLY A 451 7.20 -4.78 18.01
C GLY A 451 8.17 -4.58 19.17
N LEU A 452 8.70 -3.38 19.34
CA LEU A 452 9.63 -3.00 20.41
C LEU A 452 9.03 -1.93 21.31
N ALA A 453 9.08 -2.13 22.62
CA ALA A 453 8.75 -1.12 23.62
C ALA A 453 9.97 -0.82 24.50
N ILE A 454 10.37 0.44 24.57
CA ILE A 454 11.49 0.90 25.42
C ILE A 454 10.96 1.89 26.44
N THR A 455 11.29 1.68 27.72
CA THR A 455 10.81 2.52 28.83
C THR A 455 11.96 3.18 29.58
N PHE A 456 11.91 4.50 29.74
CA PHE A 456 12.89 5.24 30.52
C PHE A 456 12.51 5.27 32.00
N VAL A 457 13.42 4.81 32.84
CA VAL A 457 13.29 4.76 34.30
C VAL A 457 14.26 5.77 34.90
N SER A 458 13.72 6.83 35.48
CA SER A 458 14.49 7.98 35.98
C SER A 458 14.33 8.24 37.47
N SER A 459 13.36 7.61 38.11
CA SER A 459 13.05 7.77 39.53
C SER A 459 12.76 6.43 40.22
N ALA A 460 12.77 6.44 41.56
CA ALA A 460 12.34 5.28 42.35
C ALA A 460 10.86 4.95 42.11
N ALA A 461 10.01 5.97 41.94
CA ALA A 461 8.60 5.78 41.61
C ALA A 461 8.42 5.09 40.23
N ASP A 462 9.26 5.45 39.24
CA ASP A 462 9.23 4.79 37.93
C ASP A 462 9.55 3.28 38.06
N SER A 463 10.47 2.95 38.96
CA SER A 463 10.84 1.55 39.24
C SER A 463 9.71 0.79 39.92
N GLU A 464 8.96 1.43 40.82
CA GLU A 464 7.77 0.82 41.45
C GLU A 464 6.69 0.51 40.41
N VAL A 465 6.38 1.45 39.51
CA VAL A 465 5.40 1.20 38.45
C VAL A 465 5.89 0.10 37.49
N LEU A 466 7.19 0.05 37.17
CA LEU A 466 7.75 -1.00 36.33
C LEU A 466 7.60 -2.37 36.99
N ASN A 467 7.85 -2.46 38.29
CA ASN A 467 7.64 -3.69 39.04
C ASN A 467 6.17 -4.09 39.08
N GLN A 468 5.24 -3.15 39.23
CA GLN A 468 3.80 -3.42 39.13
C GLN A 468 3.42 -3.96 37.74
N VAL A 469 4.02 -3.44 36.66
CA VAL A 469 3.82 -3.96 35.29
C VAL A 469 4.31 -5.40 35.19
N GLN A 470 5.54 -5.67 35.65
CA GLN A 470 6.14 -7.00 35.59
C GLN A 470 5.36 -8.03 36.41
N GLU A 471 4.90 -7.67 37.61
CA GLU A 471 4.08 -8.52 38.48
C GLU A 471 2.69 -8.76 37.88
N ARG A 472 2.04 -7.70 37.39
CA ARG A 472 0.66 -7.78 36.89
C ARG A 472 0.53 -8.56 35.58
N PHE A 473 1.51 -8.45 34.69
CA PHE A 473 1.49 -9.10 33.38
C PHE A 473 2.41 -10.32 33.29
N GLU A 474 3.10 -10.67 34.37
CA GLU A 474 4.10 -11.74 34.44
C GLU A 474 5.14 -11.67 33.29
N VAL A 475 5.61 -10.46 33.01
CA VAL A 475 6.62 -10.18 31.98
C VAL A 475 7.95 -9.81 32.63
N ASP A 476 9.04 -10.41 32.14
CA ASP A 476 10.40 -10.03 32.53
C ASP A 476 10.90 -8.93 31.57
N ILE A 477 10.76 -7.67 31.98
CA ILE A 477 11.21 -6.52 31.21
C ILE A 477 12.69 -6.29 31.53
N LYS A 478 13.55 -6.71 30.61
CA LYS A 478 15.00 -6.65 30.81
C LYS A 478 15.56 -5.27 30.51
N GLU A 479 16.69 -4.96 31.12
CA GLU A 479 17.47 -3.78 30.74
C GLU A 479 17.86 -3.85 29.26
N LEU A 480 17.86 -2.71 28.58
CA LEU A 480 18.19 -2.64 27.16
C LEU A 480 19.64 -3.12 26.94
N PRO A 481 19.87 -4.16 26.12
CA PRO A 481 21.22 -4.61 25.81
C PRO A 481 21.95 -3.58 24.91
N GLU A 482 23.28 -3.68 24.83
CA GLU A 482 24.09 -2.79 23.97
C GLU A 482 23.76 -2.96 22.47
N GLN A 483 23.29 -4.13 22.06
CA GLN A 483 22.86 -4.44 20.70
C GLN A 483 21.53 -5.19 20.74
N ILE A 484 20.60 -4.79 19.89
CA ILE A 484 19.31 -5.46 19.70
C ILE A 484 19.22 -5.86 18.24
N ASP A 485 19.02 -7.16 17.99
CA ASP A 485 18.83 -7.67 16.65
C ASP A 485 17.47 -7.21 16.09
N THR A 486 17.49 -6.49 14.97
CA THR A 486 16.31 -6.00 14.25
C THR A 486 15.30 -7.13 13.93
N SER A 487 15.75 -8.38 13.74
CA SER A 487 14.87 -9.54 13.50
C SER A 487 13.94 -9.88 14.66
N THR A 488 14.28 -9.42 15.87
CA THR A 488 13.52 -9.71 17.10
C THR A 488 12.27 -8.84 17.26
N TYR A 489 12.27 -7.65 16.64
CA TYR A 489 11.16 -6.70 16.71
C TYR A 489 10.66 -6.22 15.33
N SER A 490 11.26 -6.71 14.24
CA SER A 490 10.83 -6.47 12.86
C SER A 490 10.62 -7.80 12.11
N MET A 491 9.42 -7.99 11.54
CA MET A 491 9.04 -9.19 10.78
C MET A 491 9.68 -9.26 9.38
N PHE A 492 10.29 -8.18 8.90
CA PHE A 492 10.87 -8.08 7.56
C PHE A 492 12.00 -9.10 7.32
N TYR A 493 12.80 -9.41 8.34
CA TYR A 493 13.96 -10.30 8.22
C TYR A 493 13.63 -11.81 8.28
N LEU A 494 12.57 -12.21 8.98
CA LEU A 494 12.21 -13.62 9.12
C LEU A 494 11.66 -14.21 7.80
N ILE A 495 11.00 -13.37 7.01
CA ILE A 495 10.49 -13.73 5.68
C ILE A 495 11.65 -13.97 4.71
N LEU A 496 12.70 -13.15 4.75
CA LEU A 496 13.90 -13.31 3.91
C LEU A 496 14.66 -14.63 4.18
N ILE A 497 14.77 -15.05 5.45
CA ILE A 497 15.46 -16.30 5.82
C ILE A 497 14.65 -17.53 5.42
N LEU A 498 13.33 -17.51 5.63
CA LEU A 498 12.45 -18.63 5.27
C LEU A 498 12.30 -18.82 3.75
N PHE A 499 12.39 -17.73 2.98
CA PHE A 499 12.39 -17.80 1.51
C PHE A 499 13.68 -18.41 0.95
N SER A 500 14.84 -18.10 1.56
CA SER A 500 16.14 -18.67 1.18
C SER A 500 16.18 -20.21 1.29
N GLU A 501 15.68 -20.77 2.39
CA GLU A 501 15.70 -22.22 2.62
C GLU A 501 14.62 -22.99 1.83
N TYR A 502 13.49 -22.35 1.51
CA TYR A 502 12.39 -22.95 0.75
C TYR A 502 12.68 -23.03 -0.77
N PHE A 503 13.34 -22.03 -1.34
CA PHE A 503 13.71 -22.02 -2.77
C PHE A 503 14.81 -23.03 -3.12
N ALA A 504 15.66 -23.41 -2.16
CA ALA A 504 16.64 -24.48 -2.35
C ALA A 504 16.01 -25.88 -2.57
N PHE A 505 14.74 -26.07 -2.18
CA PHE A 505 14.08 -27.38 -2.19
C PHE A 505 13.07 -27.57 -3.34
N LEU A 506 12.52 -26.51 -3.94
CA LEU A 506 11.46 -26.58 -4.97
C LEU A 506 11.94 -26.63 -6.43
N GLY A 507 13.23 -26.85 -6.68
CA GLY A 507 13.82 -26.90 -8.03
C GLY A 507 13.29 -27.97 -9.00
N THR A 508 12.24 -28.74 -8.66
CA THR A 508 11.62 -29.73 -9.54
C THR A 508 10.11 -29.89 -9.29
N ALA A 509 9.24 -29.03 -9.83
CA ALA A 509 7.92 -29.38 -10.44
C ALA A 509 6.97 -28.16 -10.65
N GLY A 510 6.67 -27.86 -11.92
CA GLY A 510 5.30 -27.71 -12.48
C GLY A 510 4.33 -26.61 -12.00
N GLN A 511 4.15 -25.60 -12.87
CA GLN A 511 2.96 -24.76 -13.16
C GLN A 511 1.71 -24.85 -12.26
N PHE A 512 1.29 -23.70 -11.71
CA PHE A 512 -0.10 -23.40 -11.35
C PHE A 512 -0.53 -22.03 -11.90
N ASN A 513 -1.53 -22.04 -12.78
CA ASN A 513 -2.24 -20.87 -13.31
C ASN A 513 -3.40 -20.50 -12.38
N GLY A 514 -3.55 -19.22 -12.02
CA GLY A 514 -4.78 -18.72 -11.37
C GLY A 514 -4.66 -17.32 -10.75
N CYS A 515 -5.30 -16.35 -11.39
CA CYS A 515 -5.89 -15.13 -10.83
C CYS A 515 -5.04 -14.21 -9.94
N TRP A 516 -4.16 -13.36 -10.52
CA TRP A 516 -3.86 -12.05 -9.93
C TRP A 516 -3.65 -11.01 -11.04
N GLY A 517 -4.47 -9.96 -11.00
CA GLY A 517 -4.39 -8.80 -11.87
C GLY A 517 -4.61 -7.55 -11.04
N ALA A 518 -3.64 -7.22 -10.19
CA ALA A 518 -3.58 -5.97 -9.46
C ALA A 518 -2.31 -5.23 -9.91
N ALA A 519 -2.45 -3.94 -10.24
CA ALA A 519 -1.30 -3.06 -10.38
C ALA A 519 -0.84 -2.66 -8.97
N TYR A 520 0.39 -3.01 -8.60
CA TYR A 520 0.96 -2.72 -7.29
C TYR A 520 1.78 -1.43 -7.37
N ASN A 521 1.44 -0.46 -6.54
CA ASN A 521 2.32 0.68 -6.28
C ASN A 521 3.41 0.20 -5.30
N ILE A 522 4.62 -0.06 -5.80
CA ILE A 522 5.71 -0.59 -4.97
C ILE A 522 6.08 0.33 -3.79
N MET A 523 5.77 1.63 -3.90
CA MET A 523 5.95 2.59 -2.80
C MET A 523 4.99 2.32 -1.64
N GLU A 524 3.83 1.70 -1.90
CA GLU A 524 2.86 1.27 -0.89
C GLU A 524 3.30 -0.01 -0.16
N TYR A 525 4.23 -0.77 -0.73
CA TYR A 525 4.82 -1.99 -0.16
C TYR A 525 6.24 -1.79 0.38
N GLY A 526 6.66 -0.54 0.56
CA GLY A 526 7.90 -0.21 1.26
C GLY A 526 9.15 -0.16 0.38
N ALA A 527 9.04 -0.18 -0.95
CA ALA A 527 10.13 0.27 -1.79
C ALA A 527 10.29 1.78 -1.59
N LYS A 528 11.32 2.19 -0.86
CA LYS A 528 11.79 3.57 -0.81
C LYS A 528 13.16 3.56 -1.42
N GLY A 529 13.37 4.49 -2.34
CA GLY A 529 14.73 4.89 -2.62
C GLY A 529 15.19 5.86 -1.55
N ASP A 530 16.12 5.46 -0.70
CA ASP A 530 16.69 6.33 0.34
C ASP A 530 17.80 7.25 -0.20
N GLY A 531 18.13 7.13 -1.49
CA GLY A 531 19.20 7.87 -2.15
C GLY A 531 20.59 7.29 -1.89
N ILE A 532 20.69 6.09 -1.32
CA ILE A 532 21.91 5.35 -0.99
C ILE A 532 21.72 3.86 -1.36
N THR A 533 22.19 3.46 -2.56
CA THR A 533 22.25 2.04 -3.02
C THR A 533 21.03 1.21 -2.64
N ASP A 534 19.90 1.45 -3.30
CA ASP A 534 18.73 0.61 -3.18
C ASP A 534 18.91 -0.64 -4.07
N ASP A 535 19.10 -1.81 -3.48
CA ASP A 535 19.16 -3.07 -4.24
C ASP A 535 17.78 -3.74 -4.22
N THR A 536 17.16 -3.88 -5.39
CA THR A 536 15.88 -4.57 -5.60
C THR A 536 16.12 -5.88 -6.36
N GLN A 537 15.71 -7.01 -5.79
CA GLN A 537 15.73 -8.30 -6.48
C GLN A 537 14.33 -8.74 -6.90
N ILE A 538 14.15 -9.00 -8.20
CA ILE A 538 12.96 -9.57 -8.83
C ILE A 538 13.32 -10.99 -9.25
N SER A 539 12.90 -11.98 -8.47
CA SER A 539 13.13 -13.40 -8.77
C SER A 539 11.89 -14.17 -9.20
N GLY A 540 10.70 -13.57 -9.04
CA GLY A 540 9.42 -14.11 -9.49
C GLY A 540 8.91 -13.44 -10.77
N THR A 541 7.68 -13.79 -11.17
CA THR A 541 6.99 -13.11 -12.27
C THR A 541 6.05 -12.04 -11.73
N ILE A 542 6.29 -10.79 -12.06
CA ILE A 542 5.36 -9.67 -11.84
C ILE A 542 4.45 -9.59 -13.06
N VAL A 543 3.12 -9.61 -12.85
CA VAL A 543 2.15 -9.69 -13.95
C VAL A 543 1.16 -8.53 -13.91
N ALA A 544 0.99 -7.85 -15.05
CA ALA A 544 0.05 -6.74 -15.19
C ALA A 544 -1.41 -7.21 -15.19
N PRO A 545 -2.38 -6.31 -14.91
CA PRO A 545 -3.80 -6.64 -15.07
C PRO A 545 -4.14 -7.07 -16.50
N GLU A 546 -4.98 -8.10 -16.65
CA GLU A 546 -5.38 -8.61 -17.96
C GLU A 546 -6.34 -7.65 -18.70
N ASN A 547 -7.22 -6.96 -17.95
CA ASN A 547 -8.16 -5.98 -18.52
C ASN A 547 -7.56 -4.57 -18.51
N PRO A 548 -7.42 -3.89 -19.67
CA PRO A 548 -6.95 -2.50 -19.75
C PRO A 548 -7.72 -1.52 -18.86
N ASN A 549 -9.02 -1.72 -18.64
CA ASN A 549 -9.85 -0.84 -17.80
C ASN A 549 -9.57 -1.00 -16.30
N SER A 550 -8.89 -2.07 -15.90
CA SER A 550 -8.42 -2.28 -14.51
C SER A 550 -7.13 -1.52 -14.21
N PHE A 551 -6.56 -0.81 -15.19
CA PHE A 551 -5.36 0.00 -14.98
C PHE A 551 -5.70 1.32 -14.28
N ASN A 552 -5.05 1.59 -13.14
CA ASN A 552 -5.27 2.80 -12.33
C ASN A 552 -4.18 3.87 -12.55
N GLY A 553 -3.07 3.55 -13.22
CA GLY A 553 -1.89 4.41 -13.38
C GLY A 553 -1.89 5.32 -14.63
N CYS A 554 -3.04 5.67 -15.20
CA CYS A 554 -3.07 6.39 -16.49
C CYS A 554 -2.28 7.72 -16.47
N GLY A 555 -2.14 8.36 -15.30
CA GLY A 555 -1.44 9.64 -15.13
C GLY A 555 0.09 9.56 -15.23
N THR A 556 0.71 8.43 -14.91
CA THR A 556 2.18 8.25 -15.00
C THR A 556 2.60 7.75 -16.38
N GLY A 557 1.68 7.17 -17.16
CA GLY A 557 1.98 6.55 -18.45
C GLY A 557 2.79 5.25 -18.34
N ALA A 558 2.99 4.71 -17.14
CA ALA A 558 3.73 3.48 -16.88
C ALA A 558 3.10 2.65 -15.76
N TRP A 559 3.33 1.34 -15.80
CA TRP A 559 2.87 0.41 -14.78
C TRP A 559 3.80 0.38 -13.56
N LEU A 560 5.05 0.00 -13.76
CA LEU A 560 6.11 0.09 -12.76
C LEU A 560 6.89 1.37 -13.03
N TYR A 561 6.88 2.31 -12.09
CA TYR A 561 7.45 3.64 -12.28
C TYR A 561 8.37 4.01 -11.12
N PHE A 562 9.63 4.25 -11.44
CA PHE A 562 10.68 4.62 -10.50
C PHE A 562 11.15 6.03 -10.82
N ALA A 563 11.20 6.91 -9.82
CA ALA A 563 11.58 8.30 -10.06
C ALA A 563 12.48 8.90 -8.97
N ASN A 564 13.42 9.75 -9.39
CA ASN A 564 14.32 10.53 -8.52
C ASN A 564 15.24 9.66 -7.65
N LEU A 565 15.86 8.65 -8.26
CA LEU A 565 16.68 7.65 -7.54
C LEU A 565 18.15 7.77 -7.89
N THR A 566 19.02 7.44 -6.94
CA THR A 566 20.48 7.39 -7.15
C THR A 566 21.01 6.02 -6.74
N SER A 567 21.81 5.41 -7.62
CA SER A 567 22.45 4.12 -7.39
C SER A 567 21.48 2.94 -7.19
N LEU A 568 20.31 2.97 -7.85
CA LEU A 568 19.37 1.84 -7.84
C LEU A 568 19.96 0.65 -8.60
N THR A 569 19.96 -0.53 -7.98
CA THR A 569 20.19 -1.80 -8.67
C THR A 569 18.88 -2.58 -8.74
N VAL A 570 18.48 -3.02 -9.92
CA VAL A 570 17.37 -3.96 -10.12
C VAL A 570 17.95 -5.21 -10.78
N ASP A 571 17.87 -6.34 -10.08
CA ASP A 571 18.45 -7.63 -10.48
C ASP A 571 17.45 -8.77 -10.20
N GLY A 572 17.78 -10.04 -10.43
CA GLY A 572 17.13 -11.16 -9.72
C GLY A 572 16.61 -12.35 -10.54
N GLY A 573 16.77 -12.40 -11.86
CA GLY A 573 16.40 -13.57 -12.69
C GLY A 573 14.91 -13.68 -13.05
N GLY A 574 14.06 -12.83 -12.47
CA GLY A 574 12.61 -12.89 -12.58
C GLY A 574 12.06 -12.32 -13.88
N THR A 575 10.72 -12.23 -13.96
CA THR A 575 10.01 -11.83 -15.18
C THR A 575 9.03 -10.69 -14.92
N ILE A 576 8.95 -9.72 -15.84
CA ILE A 576 7.92 -8.67 -15.86
C ILE A 576 7.04 -8.91 -17.09
N ASP A 577 5.81 -9.35 -16.86
CA ASP A 577 4.79 -9.62 -17.89
C ASP A 577 3.75 -8.49 -17.92
N GLY A 578 3.77 -7.71 -19.01
CA GLY A 578 2.89 -6.56 -19.22
C GLY A 578 1.49 -6.89 -19.74
N ARG A 579 1.20 -8.15 -20.11
CA ARG A 579 -0.09 -8.60 -20.68
C ARG A 579 -0.65 -7.70 -21.80
N GLY A 580 0.19 -7.31 -22.75
CA GLY A 580 -0.10 -6.36 -23.82
C GLY A 580 -1.21 -6.78 -24.80
N LYS A 581 -1.52 -8.09 -24.90
CA LYS A 581 -2.50 -8.63 -25.87
C LYS A 581 -3.86 -7.92 -25.85
N ALA A 582 -4.40 -7.64 -24.66
CA ALA A 582 -5.69 -6.97 -24.54
C ALA A 582 -5.64 -5.50 -25.02
N TRP A 583 -4.49 -4.85 -24.89
CA TRP A 583 -4.25 -3.49 -25.40
C TRP A 583 -4.15 -3.46 -26.92
N TRP A 584 -3.40 -4.40 -27.50
CA TRP A 584 -3.20 -4.51 -28.95
C TRP A 584 -4.49 -4.86 -29.71
N THR A 585 -5.37 -5.66 -29.10
CA THR A 585 -6.64 -6.07 -29.73
C THR A 585 -7.65 -4.92 -29.77
N LYS A 586 -7.64 -4.03 -28.77
CA LYS A 586 -8.55 -2.88 -28.69
C LYS A 586 -8.08 -1.67 -29.50
N SER A 587 -6.78 -1.51 -29.71
CA SER A 587 -6.23 -0.45 -30.57
C SER A 587 -6.44 -0.71 -32.07
N SER A 588 -6.83 -1.92 -32.46
CA SER A 588 -7.00 -2.35 -33.85
C SER A 588 -8.46 -2.42 -34.32
N SER A 589 -9.45 -2.22 -33.44
CA SER A 589 -10.88 -2.18 -33.79
C SER A 589 -11.41 -0.74 -33.88
N ASN A 590 -11.96 -0.35 -35.04
CA ASN A 590 -12.67 0.92 -35.24
C ASN A 590 -14.03 1.00 -34.51
N ASP A 591 -14.43 -0.05 -33.80
CA ASP A 591 -15.69 -0.14 -33.06
C ASP A 591 -15.45 0.27 -31.59
N MET A 592 -15.28 1.57 -31.35
CA MET A 592 -15.21 2.13 -29.99
C MET A 592 -16.62 2.25 -29.39
N GLU A 593 -17.20 1.15 -28.91
CA GLU A 593 -18.42 1.20 -28.07
C GLU A 593 -18.11 1.28 -26.56
N GLU A 594 -16.89 0.96 -26.12
CA GLU A 594 -16.44 1.15 -24.72
C GLU A 594 -15.21 2.06 -24.64
N GLU A 595 -15.35 3.22 -23.98
CA GLU A 595 -14.27 4.16 -23.72
C GLU A 595 -13.22 3.53 -22.80
N LEU A 596 -11.99 3.31 -23.30
CA LEU A 596 -10.88 2.84 -22.47
C LEU A 596 -10.54 3.91 -21.42
N ARG A 597 -10.37 3.49 -20.17
CA ARG A 597 -9.99 4.42 -19.08
C ARG A 597 -8.68 5.17 -19.36
N CYS A 598 -7.67 4.46 -19.86
CA CYS A 598 -6.42 5.09 -20.30
C CYS A 598 -6.41 5.21 -21.82
N SER A 599 -6.23 6.43 -22.32
CA SER A 599 -6.21 6.72 -23.76
C SER A 599 -4.91 6.26 -24.44
N ILE A 600 -3.85 6.00 -23.65
CA ILE A 600 -2.52 5.60 -24.13
C ILE A 600 -2.11 4.32 -23.39
N PRO A 601 -1.69 3.26 -24.09
CA PRO A 601 -1.16 2.05 -23.45
C PRO A 601 0.12 2.37 -22.64
N PRO A 602 0.24 1.83 -21.41
CA PRO A 602 1.34 2.18 -20.52
C PRO A 602 2.65 1.45 -20.87
N THR A 603 3.78 2.08 -20.53
CA THR A 603 5.09 1.42 -20.45
C THR A 603 5.09 0.41 -19.28
N ALA A 604 5.71 -0.77 -19.44
CA ALA A 604 5.74 -1.77 -18.37
C ALA A 604 6.64 -1.34 -17.20
N LEU A 605 7.88 -0.93 -17.47
CA LEU A 605 8.84 -0.46 -16.48
C LEU A 605 9.46 0.87 -16.91
N HIS A 606 9.37 1.91 -16.10
CA HIS A 606 9.89 3.24 -16.43
C HIS A 606 10.75 3.80 -15.31
N PHE A 607 11.90 4.36 -15.68
CA PHE A 607 12.84 5.07 -14.81
C PHE A 607 12.88 6.55 -15.23
N GLU A 608 12.58 7.45 -14.30
CA GLU A 608 12.64 8.89 -14.50
C GLU A 608 13.60 9.56 -13.53
N ASN A 609 14.50 10.40 -14.04
CA ASN A 609 15.43 11.16 -13.22
C ASN A 609 16.28 10.28 -12.28
N CYS A 610 16.80 9.17 -12.82
CA CYS A 610 17.64 8.23 -12.10
C CYS A 610 19.13 8.46 -12.43
N THR A 611 20.01 8.38 -11.44
CA THR A 611 21.46 8.47 -11.61
C THR A 611 22.13 7.19 -11.17
N SER A 612 23.10 6.66 -11.93
CA SER A 612 23.82 5.42 -11.57
C SER A 612 22.92 4.17 -11.46
N LEU A 613 21.88 4.08 -12.29
CA LEU A 613 20.98 2.91 -12.36
C LEU A 613 21.71 1.67 -12.90
N GLN A 614 21.45 0.51 -12.32
CA GLN A 614 21.85 -0.80 -12.85
C GLN A 614 20.61 -1.69 -12.98
N LEU A 615 20.29 -2.17 -14.19
CA LEU A 615 19.17 -3.09 -14.45
C LEU A 615 19.70 -4.35 -15.12
N ARG A 616 19.56 -5.51 -14.46
CA ARG A 616 20.21 -6.76 -14.91
C ARG A 616 19.37 -8.02 -14.69
N HIS A 617 19.67 -9.06 -15.48
CA HIS A 617 19.17 -10.42 -15.30
C HIS A 617 17.63 -10.53 -15.21
N LEU A 618 16.88 -9.76 -15.98
CA LEU A 618 15.41 -9.86 -16.02
C LEU A 618 14.90 -10.30 -17.38
N SER A 619 13.78 -11.01 -17.35
CA SER A 619 12.96 -11.27 -18.53
C SER A 619 11.79 -10.29 -18.59
N HIS A 620 11.53 -9.68 -19.73
CA HIS A 620 10.35 -8.86 -19.96
C HIS A 620 9.46 -9.51 -21.03
N ARG A 621 8.16 -9.56 -20.78
CA ARG A 621 7.17 -10.21 -21.65
C ARG A 621 5.99 -9.29 -21.94
N ASP A 622 5.56 -9.28 -23.20
CA ASP A 622 4.31 -8.71 -23.69
C ASP A 622 3.95 -7.33 -23.10
N SER A 623 4.80 -6.31 -23.25
CA SER A 623 4.44 -4.96 -22.78
C SER A 623 3.32 -4.35 -23.63
N PRO A 624 2.37 -3.59 -23.05
CA PRO A 624 1.34 -2.88 -23.83
C PRO A 624 1.92 -1.85 -24.82
N ARG A 625 3.08 -1.27 -24.48
CA ARG A 625 3.81 -0.28 -25.27
C ARG A 625 5.31 -0.50 -25.09
N ASN A 626 6.02 0.32 -24.34
CA ASN A 626 7.46 0.13 -24.13
C ASN A 626 7.69 -0.90 -23.02
N HIS A 627 8.62 -1.84 -23.19
CA HIS A 627 8.99 -2.74 -22.08
C HIS A 627 9.76 -1.97 -21.00
N ILE A 628 10.73 -1.16 -21.42
CA ILE A 628 11.55 -0.33 -20.53
C ILE A 628 11.57 1.10 -21.07
N GLY A 629 11.35 2.09 -20.20
CA GLY A 629 11.56 3.51 -20.48
C GLY A 629 12.62 4.10 -19.55
N LEU A 630 13.53 4.91 -20.10
CA LEU A 630 14.57 5.62 -19.36
C LEU A 630 14.54 7.09 -19.75
N SER A 631 14.19 7.95 -18.80
CA SER A 631 14.02 9.38 -19.03
C SER A 631 14.78 10.24 -18.03
N ARG A 632 15.35 11.36 -18.47
CA ARG A 632 16.02 12.34 -17.60
C ARG A 632 17.13 11.76 -16.73
N SER A 633 17.73 10.66 -17.15
CA SER A 633 18.60 9.83 -16.32
C SER A 633 20.06 9.92 -16.75
N SER A 634 20.98 9.58 -15.85
CA SER A 634 22.42 9.62 -16.15
C SER A 634 23.17 8.40 -15.63
N ASN A 635 24.26 8.05 -16.30
CA ASN A 635 25.20 7.01 -15.87
C ASN A 635 24.53 5.64 -15.63
N SER A 636 23.60 5.25 -16.51
CA SER A 636 22.75 4.06 -16.33
C SER A 636 23.29 2.86 -17.12
N VAL A 637 23.22 1.67 -16.54
CA VAL A 637 23.62 0.39 -17.15
C VAL A 637 22.42 -0.54 -17.21
N ILE A 638 22.09 -1.03 -18.41
CA ILE A 638 21.06 -2.03 -18.66
C ILE A 638 21.71 -3.23 -19.33
N SER A 639 21.79 -4.38 -18.67
CA SER A 639 22.47 -5.54 -19.23
C SER A 639 21.77 -6.86 -18.97
N ASP A 640 22.12 -7.90 -19.72
CA ASP A 640 21.72 -9.27 -19.44
C ASP A 640 20.19 -9.47 -19.38
N LEU A 641 19.45 -8.84 -20.32
CA LEU A 641 17.99 -8.90 -20.36
C LEU A 641 17.47 -9.71 -21.57
N ASP A 642 16.33 -10.34 -21.37
CA ASP A 642 15.55 -11.01 -22.42
C ASP A 642 14.17 -10.35 -22.54
N ILE A 643 13.91 -9.61 -23.62
CA ILE A 643 12.70 -8.82 -23.85
C ILE A 643 11.95 -9.42 -25.04
N VAL A 644 10.72 -9.91 -24.81
CA VAL A 644 9.92 -10.57 -25.87
C VAL A 644 8.48 -10.10 -25.87
N ALA A 645 7.99 -9.76 -27.05
CA ALA A 645 6.60 -9.59 -27.43
C ALA A 645 6.39 -10.12 -28.87
N PRO A 646 5.15 -10.42 -29.30
CA PRO A 646 4.88 -10.90 -30.65
C PRO A 646 5.27 -9.88 -31.73
N ALA A 647 5.76 -10.35 -32.88
CA ALA A 647 6.17 -9.49 -34.00
C ALA A 647 5.07 -8.52 -34.51
N ASN A 648 3.81 -8.81 -34.23
CA ASN A 648 2.66 -8.01 -34.62
C ASN A 648 2.10 -7.13 -33.48
N SER A 649 2.80 -7.00 -32.35
CA SER A 649 2.41 -6.11 -31.25
C SER A 649 2.60 -4.64 -31.65
N PRO A 650 1.54 -3.86 -31.88
CA PRO A 650 1.65 -2.49 -32.37
C PRO A 650 2.34 -1.57 -31.35
N ASN A 651 3.25 -0.71 -31.83
CA ASN A 651 3.97 0.31 -31.04
C ASN A 651 4.60 -0.24 -29.75
N THR A 652 5.11 -1.47 -29.81
CA THR A 652 5.71 -2.14 -28.67
C THR A 652 7.23 -2.10 -28.79
N ASP A 653 7.85 -1.15 -28.09
CA ASP A 653 9.31 -0.96 -28.09
C ASP A 653 9.96 -1.79 -26.97
N GLY A 654 11.20 -2.23 -27.18
CA GLY A 654 12.00 -2.87 -26.14
C GLY A 654 12.47 -1.87 -25.08
N ILE A 655 13.38 -0.97 -25.47
CA ILE A 655 13.91 0.09 -24.60
C ILE A 655 13.73 1.45 -25.26
N ASP A 656 13.05 2.37 -24.59
CA ASP A 656 12.91 3.78 -25.00
C ASP A 656 13.78 4.68 -24.11
N ILE A 657 14.67 5.47 -24.71
CA ILE A 657 15.57 6.37 -24.00
C ILE A 657 15.29 7.81 -24.43
N ALA A 658 15.03 8.70 -23.48
CA ALA A 658 14.80 10.11 -23.74
C ALA A 658 15.53 11.01 -22.73
N THR A 659 16.07 12.15 -23.18
CA THR A 659 16.65 13.19 -22.29
C THR A 659 17.67 12.61 -21.29
N SER A 660 18.45 11.62 -21.69
CA SER A 660 19.34 10.87 -20.78
C SER A 660 20.78 10.85 -21.29
N THR A 661 21.76 10.72 -20.41
CA THR A 661 23.18 10.76 -20.80
C THR A 661 24.01 9.65 -20.18
N GLN A 662 25.09 9.22 -20.85
CA GLN A 662 25.98 8.17 -20.35
C GLN A 662 25.21 6.86 -20.06
N VAL A 663 24.53 6.33 -21.07
CA VAL A 663 23.75 5.09 -20.95
C VAL A 663 24.51 3.94 -21.61
N GLN A 664 24.65 2.82 -20.90
CA GLN A 664 25.27 1.59 -21.39
C GLN A 664 24.20 0.50 -21.50
N ILE A 665 24.10 -0.12 -22.67
CA ILE A 665 23.23 -1.28 -22.92
C ILE A 665 24.11 -2.41 -23.43
N ASP A 666 24.12 -3.56 -22.74
CA ASP A 666 25.00 -4.67 -23.11
C ASP A 666 24.39 -6.06 -22.90
N ASN A 667 24.56 -6.96 -23.86
CA ASN A 667 24.14 -8.36 -23.79
C ASN A 667 22.62 -8.53 -23.62
N LEU A 668 21.86 -8.09 -24.63
CA LEU A 668 20.39 -8.19 -24.63
C LEU A 668 19.88 -9.06 -25.79
N VAL A 669 18.76 -9.75 -25.54
CA VAL A 669 17.92 -10.35 -26.59
C VAL A 669 16.60 -9.60 -26.60
N ILE A 670 16.22 -9.02 -27.73
CA ILE A 670 15.00 -8.23 -27.87
C ILE A 670 14.21 -8.68 -29.10
N SER A 671 12.96 -9.04 -28.90
CA SER A 671 12.00 -9.39 -29.95
C SER A 671 10.71 -8.67 -29.67
N THR A 672 10.35 -7.64 -30.44
CA THR A 672 9.11 -6.88 -30.23
C THR A 672 8.46 -6.54 -31.57
N GLY A 673 7.32 -5.85 -31.57
CA GLY A 673 6.65 -5.44 -32.81
C GLY A 673 7.13 -4.10 -33.38
N ASP A 674 7.88 -3.31 -32.62
CA ASP A 674 8.43 -2.01 -33.03
C ASP A 674 9.93 -1.91 -32.65
N ASP A 675 10.45 -0.79 -32.17
CA ASP A 675 11.90 -0.59 -32.00
C ASP A 675 12.46 -1.43 -30.85
N CYS A 676 13.48 -2.27 -31.11
CA CYS A 676 14.19 -2.94 -30.02
C CYS A 676 14.80 -1.92 -29.05
N ILE A 677 15.42 -0.87 -29.60
CA ILE A 677 15.90 0.28 -28.83
C ILE A 677 15.58 1.56 -29.60
N ALA A 678 14.82 2.45 -28.97
CA ALA A 678 14.48 3.79 -29.44
C ALA A 678 15.27 4.86 -28.67
N ILE A 679 15.94 5.75 -29.40
CA ILE A 679 16.71 6.87 -28.84
C ILE A 679 16.06 8.18 -29.26
N ASN A 680 15.53 8.89 -28.28
CA ASN A 680 14.73 10.10 -28.44
C ASN A 680 15.48 11.37 -28.04
N ASN A 681 14.81 12.51 -28.19
CA ASN A 681 15.33 13.85 -27.96
C ASN A 681 16.02 14.03 -26.59
N GLY A 682 17.12 14.79 -26.58
CA GLY A 682 17.89 15.18 -25.40
C GLY A 682 18.87 14.11 -24.93
N THR A 683 19.08 13.06 -25.73
CA THR A 683 19.89 11.90 -25.34
C THR A 683 21.32 12.03 -25.86
N SER A 684 22.32 11.74 -25.03
CA SER A 684 23.72 11.79 -25.45
C SER A 684 24.60 10.70 -24.83
N GLN A 685 25.71 10.36 -25.47
CA GLN A 685 26.69 9.40 -24.94
C GLN A 685 26.06 8.04 -24.59
N VAL A 686 25.50 7.37 -25.58
CA VAL A 686 24.89 6.04 -25.43
C VAL A 686 25.77 4.99 -26.09
N ASN A 687 26.08 3.92 -25.37
CA ASN A 687 26.83 2.78 -25.90
C ASN A 687 25.97 1.51 -25.84
N ILE A 688 25.72 0.90 -26.99
CA ILE A 688 24.89 -0.28 -27.16
C ILE A 688 25.77 -1.40 -27.75
N THR A 689 25.94 -2.48 -27.01
CA THR A 689 26.80 -3.60 -27.40
C THR A 689 26.11 -4.95 -27.25
N ASN A 690 26.46 -5.91 -28.10
CA ASN A 690 26.02 -7.31 -27.97
C ASN A 690 24.48 -7.48 -27.90
N VAL A 691 23.72 -6.75 -28.72
CA VAL A 691 22.26 -6.86 -28.76
C VAL A 691 21.81 -7.71 -29.94
N ASN A 692 21.06 -8.78 -29.67
CA ASN A 692 20.34 -9.54 -30.68
C ASN A 692 18.92 -9.03 -30.74
N CYS A 693 18.55 -8.42 -31.87
CA CYS A 693 17.27 -7.78 -32.05
C CYS A 693 16.50 -8.42 -33.22
N GLY A 694 15.24 -8.74 -32.98
CA GLY A 694 14.34 -9.21 -34.01
C GLY A 694 13.38 -10.30 -33.55
N PRO A 695 12.17 -10.39 -34.14
CA PRO A 695 11.61 -9.53 -35.20
C PRO A 695 11.23 -8.12 -34.70
N GLY A 696 10.63 -7.29 -35.56
CA GLY A 696 10.23 -5.90 -35.22
C GLY A 696 11.05 -4.86 -35.97
N HIS A 697 11.43 -3.77 -35.32
CA HIS A 697 12.42 -2.80 -35.79
C HIS A 697 13.72 -2.92 -34.99
N GLY A 698 14.83 -2.54 -35.62
CA GLY A 698 16.17 -2.58 -35.06
C GLY A 698 16.41 -1.50 -34.02
N ILE A 699 17.52 -0.80 -34.17
CA ILE A 699 17.88 0.33 -33.30
C ILE A 699 17.59 1.61 -34.06
N SER A 700 16.70 2.42 -33.48
CA SER A 700 16.18 3.62 -34.11
C SER A 700 16.51 4.86 -33.30
N ILE A 701 17.04 5.87 -33.98
CA ILE A 701 17.22 7.21 -33.43
C ILE A 701 16.10 8.08 -33.99
N GLY A 702 15.17 8.50 -33.12
CA GLY A 702 14.34 9.68 -33.37
C GLY A 702 12.82 9.51 -33.32
N SER A 703 12.16 10.18 -34.25
CA SER A 703 11.03 11.11 -34.08
C SER A 703 11.49 12.51 -33.65
N LEU A 704 12.75 12.85 -33.96
CA LEU A 704 13.34 14.16 -33.65
C LEU A 704 12.65 15.24 -34.47
N GLY A 705 12.42 16.40 -33.85
CA GLY A 705 11.86 17.56 -34.54
C GLY A 705 10.35 17.53 -34.74
N LEU A 706 9.63 16.61 -34.10
CA LEU A 706 8.16 16.58 -34.12
C LEU A 706 7.58 17.95 -33.71
N ASN A 707 6.56 18.43 -34.43
CA ASN A 707 5.91 19.73 -34.18
C ASN A 707 6.89 20.93 -34.15
N ASP A 708 7.84 20.97 -35.10
CA ASP A 708 8.85 22.02 -35.23
C ASP A 708 9.77 22.17 -34.00
N HIS A 709 9.84 21.15 -33.13
CA HIS A 709 10.60 21.22 -31.89
C HIS A 709 12.12 21.18 -32.16
N TYR A 710 12.89 21.85 -31.30
CA TYR A 710 14.35 21.73 -31.29
C TYR A 710 14.75 20.40 -30.65
N SER A 711 15.49 19.55 -31.36
CA SER A 711 15.89 18.22 -30.88
C SER A 711 17.38 17.95 -31.01
N THR A 712 17.96 17.29 -30.00
CA THR A 712 19.39 16.96 -29.97
C THR A 712 19.62 15.49 -29.62
N VAL A 713 20.46 14.82 -30.40
CA VAL A 713 21.05 13.52 -30.07
C VAL A 713 22.52 13.53 -30.48
N GLU A 714 23.43 13.08 -29.61
CA GLU A 714 24.85 13.01 -29.95
C GLU A 714 25.65 11.91 -29.25
N GLY A 715 26.68 11.39 -29.92
CA GLY A 715 27.60 10.41 -29.32
C GLY A 715 26.93 9.06 -29.09
N ILE A 716 26.35 8.48 -30.14
CA ILE A 716 25.70 7.17 -30.06
C ILE A 716 26.60 6.12 -30.71
N TYR A 717 26.90 5.05 -29.98
CA TYR A 717 27.76 3.97 -30.44
C TYR A 717 26.99 2.65 -30.34
N VAL A 718 26.84 1.97 -31.47
CA VAL A 718 26.16 0.67 -31.57
C VAL A 718 27.15 -0.34 -32.14
N LYS A 719 27.53 -1.36 -31.37
CA LYS A 719 28.53 -2.35 -31.80
C LYS A 719 28.12 -3.80 -31.55
N TYR A 720 28.58 -4.71 -32.40
CA TYR A 720 28.40 -6.17 -32.23
C TYR A 720 26.92 -6.57 -32.06
N CYS A 721 26.03 -5.92 -32.80
CA CYS A 721 24.60 -6.18 -32.72
C CYS A 721 24.11 -6.96 -33.94
N ASN A 722 23.11 -7.81 -33.78
CA ASN A 722 22.51 -8.58 -34.86
C ASN A 722 21.04 -8.19 -35.04
N PHE A 723 20.63 -7.93 -36.28
CA PHE A 723 19.23 -7.70 -36.64
C PHE A 723 18.72 -8.89 -37.45
N SER A 724 17.69 -9.57 -36.97
CA SER A 724 17.14 -10.78 -37.60
C SER A 724 15.63 -10.65 -37.83
N GLU A 725 15.19 -10.76 -39.07
CA GLU A 725 13.78 -10.67 -39.46
C GLU A 725 13.10 -9.36 -39.02
N THR A 726 13.88 -8.27 -38.91
CA THR A 726 13.36 -6.93 -38.61
C THR A 726 12.93 -6.21 -39.88
N GLN A 727 11.93 -5.33 -39.76
CA GLN A 727 11.54 -4.41 -40.82
C GLN A 727 12.57 -3.28 -41.01
N ASN A 728 13.21 -2.80 -39.94
CA ASN A 728 14.27 -1.79 -40.01
C ASN A 728 15.50 -2.29 -39.22
N GLY A 729 16.71 -1.95 -39.67
CA GLY A 729 17.96 -2.25 -38.98
C GLY A 729 18.47 -1.04 -38.20
N ALA A 730 19.52 -0.40 -38.71
CA ALA A 730 20.03 0.87 -38.17
C ALA A 730 19.25 2.02 -38.81
N ARG A 731 18.41 2.72 -38.03
CA ARG A 731 17.49 3.75 -38.52
C ARG A 731 17.72 5.09 -37.82
N ILE A 732 17.77 6.18 -38.59
CA ILE A 732 17.67 7.55 -38.08
C ILE A 732 16.45 8.22 -38.73
N LYS A 733 15.51 8.74 -37.93
CA LYS A 733 14.26 9.33 -38.41
C LYS A 733 14.00 10.72 -37.79
N THR A 734 13.75 11.72 -38.63
CA THR A 734 13.46 13.10 -38.20
C THR A 734 12.28 13.69 -38.97
N TRP A 735 11.49 14.52 -38.30
CA TRP A 735 10.38 15.25 -38.91
C TRP A 735 10.87 16.48 -39.68
N GLN A 736 10.26 16.74 -40.84
CA GLN A 736 10.41 18.03 -41.53
C GLN A 736 9.81 19.16 -40.69
N GLY A 737 10.36 20.37 -40.79
CA GLY A 737 10.02 21.52 -39.93
C GLY A 737 10.83 21.58 -38.63
N GLY A 738 11.34 20.44 -38.16
CA GLY A 738 12.19 20.35 -36.96
C GLY A 738 13.51 21.13 -37.04
N SER A 739 14.15 21.33 -35.89
CA SER A 739 15.46 21.99 -35.77
C SER A 739 16.36 21.28 -34.75
N GLY A 740 17.66 21.59 -34.73
CA GLY A 740 18.64 20.96 -33.84
C GLY A 740 19.61 20.03 -34.58
N TYR A 741 20.07 18.95 -33.94
CA TYR A 741 21.07 18.06 -34.52
C TYR A 741 20.99 16.60 -34.05
N ALA A 742 21.37 15.68 -34.94
CA ALA A 742 21.73 14.31 -34.63
C ALA A 742 23.13 14.05 -35.19
N ARG A 743 24.13 13.91 -34.32
CA ARG A 743 25.53 13.85 -34.77
C ARG A 743 26.41 12.87 -34.01
N ASP A 744 27.54 12.52 -34.62
CA ASP A 744 28.56 11.65 -34.02
C ASP A 744 27.95 10.30 -33.62
N ILE A 745 27.34 9.63 -34.60
CA ILE A 745 26.63 8.35 -34.43
C ILE A 745 27.40 7.28 -35.21
N THR A 746 27.72 6.17 -34.56
CA THR A 746 28.46 5.06 -35.17
C THR A 746 27.72 3.74 -34.98
N PHE A 747 27.49 3.05 -36.09
CA PHE A 747 27.09 1.64 -36.13
C PHE A 747 28.25 0.81 -36.67
N GLU A 748 28.71 -0.18 -35.91
CA GLU A 748 29.91 -0.96 -36.24
C GLU A 748 29.71 -2.45 -35.93
N HIS A 749 30.19 -3.35 -36.79
CA HIS A 749 30.05 -4.81 -36.61
C HIS A 749 28.58 -5.24 -36.43
N ILE A 750 27.78 -5.01 -37.47
CA ILE A 750 26.34 -5.31 -37.45
C ILE A 750 26.05 -6.54 -38.33
N GLY A 751 25.47 -7.57 -37.73
CA GLY A 751 24.96 -8.75 -38.43
C GLY A 751 23.53 -8.55 -38.91
N LEU A 752 23.20 -9.03 -40.11
CA LEU A 752 21.89 -8.89 -40.72
C LEU A 752 21.35 -10.23 -41.22
N TYR A 753 20.14 -10.60 -40.82
CA TYR A 753 19.44 -11.76 -41.38
C TYR A 753 18.03 -11.36 -41.81
N LYS A 754 17.75 -11.37 -43.11
CA LYS A 754 16.42 -11.09 -43.68
C LYS A 754 15.82 -9.78 -43.16
N VAL A 755 16.62 -8.72 -43.09
CA VAL A 755 16.20 -7.38 -42.62
C VAL A 755 15.61 -6.59 -43.76
N PHE A 756 14.39 -6.07 -43.65
CA PHE A 756 13.72 -5.40 -44.76
C PHE A 756 14.40 -4.09 -45.15
N ASN A 757 14.70 -3.20 -44.20
CA ASN A 757 15.48 -1.99 -44.44
C ASN A 757 16.72 -1.95 -43.53
N PRO A 758 17.87 -2.48 -43.98
CA PRO A 758 19.07 -2.60 -43.17
C PRO A 758 19.65 -1.27 -42.65
N ILE A 759 19.83 -0.27 -43.52
CA ILE A 759 20.40 1.04 -43.16
C ILE A 759 19.47 2.13 -43.69
N ILE A 760 18.93 2.95 -42.80
CA ILE A 760 18.03 4.07 -43.14
C ILE A 760 18.45 5.38 -42.46
N ILE A 761 18.44 6.46 -43.24
CA ILE A 761 18.21 7.83 -42.75
C ILE A 761 16.97 8.37 -43.46
N ASP A 762 15.97 8.79 -42.69
CA ASP A 762 14.72 9.37 -43.19
C ASP A 762 14.45 10.71 -42.49
N GLN A 763 14.80 11.82 -43.16
CA GLN A 763 14.45 13.17 -42.73
C GLN A 763 13.06 13.62 -43.23
N HIS A 764 12.33 12.76 -43.92
CA HIS A 764 10.98 13.00 -44.42
C HIS A 764 9.92 12.25 -43.61
N TYR A 765 10.26 11.86 -42.37
CA TYR A 765 9.39 11.05 -41.54
C TYR A 765 8.08 11.79 -41.23
N CYS A 766 6.97 11.28 -41.77
CA CYS A 766 5.62 11.78 -41.54
C CYS A 766 4.60 10.63 -41.56
N PRO A 767 4.52 9.83 -40.48
CA PRO A 767 3.54 8.74 -40.39
C PRO A 767 2.11 9.28 -40.53
N HIS A 768 1.31 8.60 -41.36
CA HIS A 768 -0.10 8.89 -41.67
C HIS A 768 -0.41 10.08 -42.59
N ASN A 769 0.59 10.71 -43.22
CA ASN A 769 0.40 11.81 -44.19
C ASN A 769 -0.44 13.01 -43.69
N ASN A 770 -0.63 13.14 -42.38
CA ASN A 770 -1.39 14.21 -41.76
C ASN A 770 -0.44 15.26 -41.18
N ASN A 771 -0.63 16.54 -41.50
CA ASN A 771 0.16 17.66 -41.00
C ASN A 771 1.67 17.60 -41.27
N CYS A 772 2.13 17.03 -42.39
CA CYS A 772 3.53 17.10 -42.78
C CYS A 772 3.91 18.56 -43.09
N PRO A 773 4.84 19.19 -42.34
CA PRO A 773 5.23 20.57 -42.58
C PRO A 773 5.91 20.73 -43.95
N PRO A 774 5.79 21.88 -44.63
CA PRO A 774 6.55 22.15 -45.86
C PRO A 774 8.07 22.06 -45.58
N GLU A 775 8.86 21.79 -46.62
CA GLU A 775 10.33 21.66 -46.55
C GLU A 775 11.05 22.99 -46.21
N SER A 776 10.83 23.57 -45.03
CA SER A 776 11.46 24.82 -44.60
C SER A 776 12.74 24.57 -43.80
N THR A 777 12.69 23.65 -42.85
CA THR A 777 13.77 23.31 -41.91
C THR A 777 13.80 21.80 -41.64
N ALA A 778 14.92 21.29 -41.13
CA ALA A 778 15.05 19.93 -40.64
C ALA A 778 16.13 19.84 -39.56
N VAL A 779 16.10 18.76 -38.76
CA VAL A 779 17.16 18.44 -37.79
C VAL A 779 18.46 18.12 -38.56
N ASN A 780 19.57 18.79 -38.22
CA ASN A 780 20.83 18.59 -38.92
C ASN A 780 21.45 17.22 -38.59
N ILE A 781 21.65 16.37 -39.60
CA ILE A 781 22.29 15.06 -39.44
C ILE A 781 23.73 15.13 -39.93
N SER A 782 24.70 14.88 -39.05
CA SER A 782 26.11 14.94 -39.43
C SER A 782 26.99 13.89 -38.74
N ASN A 783 28.12 13.55 -39.37
CA ASN A 783 29.12 12.62 -38.81
C ASN A 783 28.52 11.25 -38.43
N ILE A 784 27.90 10.58 -39.40
CA ILE A 784 27.30 9.26 -39.22
C ILE A 784 28.21 8.20 -39.83
N SER A 785 28.61 7.20 -39.06
CA SER A 785 29.49 6.14 -39.53
C SER A 785 28.81 4.79 -39.48
N TYR A 786 28.82 4.07 -40.61
CA TYR A 786 28.38 2.69 -40.72
C TYR A 786 29.59 1.84 -41.13
N LYS A 787 29.95 0.86 -40.30
CA LYS A 787 31.14 0.02 -40.51
C LYS A 787 30.85 -1.47 -40.29
N PHE A 788 31.46 -2.33 -41.10
CA PHE A 788 31.40 -3.78 -40.92
C PHE A 788 29.97 -4.33 -40.81
N PHE A 789 29.09 -3.94 -41.74
CA PHE A 789 27.76 -4.54 -41.85
C PHE A 789 27.85 -5.81 -42.69
N GLN A 790 27.30 -6.93 -42.22
CA GLN A 790 27.34 -8.19 -42.94
C GLN A 790 26.02 -8.93 -42.86
N GLY A 791 25.46 -9.33 -44.01
CA GLY A 791 24.32 -10.23 -44.05
C GLY A 791 23.34 -10.00 -45.19
N THR A 792 22.05 -10.17 -44.91
CA THR A 792 21.00 -10.22 -45.95
C THR A 792 19.89 -9.19 -45.77
N SER A 793 19.45 -8.60 -46.88
CA SER A 793 18.31 -7.68 -46.99
C SER A 793 17.08 -8.39 -47.54
N ALA A 794 15.91 -8.19 -46.95
CA ALA A 794 14.64 -8.67 -47.48
C ALA A 794 14.00 -7.70 -48.48
N SER A 795 14.47 -6.46 -48.59
CA SER A 795 14.07 -5.53 -49.65
C SER A 795 15.21 -5.28 -50.65
N ARG A 796 14.83 -4.79 -51.83
CA ARG A 796 15.77 -4.41 -52.89
C ARG A 796 16.64 -3.20 -52.51
N VAL A 797 16.13 -2.27 -51.71
CA VAL A 797 16.88 -1.06 -51.31
C VAL A 797 17.47 -1.30 -49.93
N ALA A 798 18.72 -1.75 -49.89
CA ALA A 798 19.39 -2.13 -48.63
C ALA A 798 19.90 -0.91 -47.84
N ILE A 799 20.25 0.16 -48.54
CA ILE A 799 20.78 1.41 -47.96
C ILE A 799 19.93 2.56 -48.50
N ASN A 800 19.30 3.32 -47.62
CA ASN A 800 18.40 4.41 -48.00
C ASN A 800 18.72 5.67 -47.18
N PHE A 801 19.20 6.71 -47.85
CA PHE A 801 19.45 8.03 -47.28
C PHE A 801 18.52 9.07 -47.91
N GLY A 802 17.34 9.25 -47.33
CA GLY A 802 16.39 10.29 -47.69
C GLY A 802 16.60 11.54 -46.83
N CYS A 803 17.46 12.45 -47.25
CA CYS A 803 17.75 13.69 -46.53
C CYS A 803 17.05 14.90 -47.16
N SER A 804 16.82 15.94 -46.36
CA SER A 804 16.20 17.20 -46.77
C SER A 804 17.08 17.95 -47.76
N ASN A 805 16.44 18.54 -48.78
CA ASN A 805 17.13 19.39 -49.75
C ASN A 805 17.58 20.72 -49.14
N GLN A 806 16.94 21.18 -48.07
CA GLN A 806 17.29 22.43 -47.38
C GLN A 806 18.42 22.23 -46.36
N ILE A 807 18.38 21.12 -45.63
CA ILE A 807 19.39 20.76 -44.62
C ILE A 807 19.89 19.34 -44.93
N PRO A 808 20.84 19.21 -45.87
CA PRO A 808 21.38 17.92 -46.29
C PRO A 808 22.09 17.18 -45.16
N CYS A 809 22.10 15.84 -45.21
CA CYS A 809 22.95 15.05 -44.33
C CYS A 809 24.41 15.14 -44.78
N SER A 810 25.35 15.29 -43.82
CA SER A 810 26.77 15.48 -44.13
C SER A 810 27.69 14.56 -43.32
N GLY A 811 28.90 14.29 -43.82
CA GLY A 811 29.87 13.47 -43.10
C GLY A 811 29.42 12.02 -42.88
N ILE A 812 28.62 11.46 -43.80
CA ILE A 812 28.26 10.04 -43.77
C ILE A 812 29.48 9.23 -44.22
N SER A 813 29.84 8.16 -43.50
CA SER A 813 30.93 7.27 -43.86
C SER A 813 30.45 5.83 -43.92
N LEU A 814 30.67 5.18 -45.05
CA LEU A 814 30.40 3.75 -45.27
C LEU A 814 31.70 3.00 -45.47
N ASP A 815 31.97 2.02 -44.61
CA ASP A 815 33.18 1.18 -44.69
C ASP A 815 32.87 -0.30 -44.43
N GLN A 816 33.34 -1.16 -45.33
CA GLN A 816 33.16 -2.62 -45.24
C GLN A 816 31.70 -3.04 -45.05
N ILE A 817 30.83 -2.58 -45.95
CA ILE A 817 29.42 -2.95 -45.98
C ILE A 817 29.25 -4.13 -46.95
N ASN A 818 28.61 -5.21 -46.52
CA ASN A 818 28.30 -6.37 -47.35
C ASN A 818 26.88 -6.88 -47.05
N ILE A 819 25.92 -6.36 -47.80
CA ILE A 819 24.50 -6.64 -47.65
C ILE A 819 23.96 -7.16 -48.98
N VAL A 820 23.69 -8.46 -49.03
CA VAL A 820 23.17 -9.13 -50.23
C VAL A 820 21.67 -9.38 -50.13
N SER A 821 21.00 -9.70 -51.24
CA SER A 821 19.57 -10.02 -51.18
C SER A 821 19.35 -11.36 -50.46
N TYR A 822 18.32 -11.42 -49.62
CA TYR A 822 17.81 -12.68 -49.09
C TYR A 822 17.08 -13.49 -50.18
N VAL A 823 16.49 -12.81 -51.17
CA VAL A 823 15.78 -13.44 -52.29
C VAL A 823 16.80 -13.89 -53.33
N ASN A 824 16.87 -15.20 -53.58
CA ASN A 824 17.80 -15.78 -54.55
C ASN A 824 17.61 -15.17 -55.94
N GLY A 825 18.70 -14.63 -56.50
CA GLY A 825 18.73 -14.07 -57.85
C GLY A 825 18.40 -12.58 -57.94
N GLU A 826 18.07 -11.92 -56.83
CA GLU A 826 17.92 -10.47 -56.77
C GLU A 826 19.19 -9.79 -56.24
N ASN A 827 19.45 -8.57 -56.70
CA ASN A 827 20.55 -7.75 -56.21
C ASN A 827 20.00 -6.61 -55.34
N THR A 828 20.72 -6.29 -54.27
CA THR A 828 20.47 -5.11 -53.44
C THR A 828 20.94 -3.84 -54.15
N THR A 829 20.38 -2.71 -53.74
CA THR A 829 20.66 -1.38 -54.29
C THR A 829 20.71 -0.35 -53.16
N ALA A 830 21.24 0.84 -53.45
CA ALA A 830 21.26 1.97 -52.54
C ALA A 830 20.53 3.18 -53.12
N TYR A 831 19.91 3.99 -52.27
CA TYR A 831 19.25 5.25 -52.59
C TYR A 831 19.82 6.37 -51.73
N CYS A 832 20.04 7.54 -52.34
CA CYS A 832 20.51 8.74 -51.66
C CYS A 832 19.81 9.98 -52.24
N ASN A 833 19.32 10.85 -51.37
CA ASN A 833 18.84 12.19 -51.68
C ASN A 833 19.49 13.17 -50.71
N SER A 834 20.16 14.21 -51.24
CA SER A 834 20.79 15.27 -50.43
C SER A 834 21.66 14.73 -49.28
N ALA A 835 22.48 13.72 -49.58
CA ALA A 835 23.34 13.03 -48.61
C ALA A 835 24.79 13.06 -49.10
N TYR A 836 25.69 13.50 -48.22
CA TYR A 836 27.10 13.73 -48.52
C TYR A 836 28.03 12.94 -47.61
N GLY A 837 29.06 12.33 -48.18
CA GLY A 837 29.91 11.41 -47.45
C GLY A 837 31.02 10.73 -48.25
N ILE A 838 31.62 9.72 -47.62
CA ILE A 838 32.68 8.89 -48.18
C ILE A 838 32.28 7.41 -48.16
N VAL A 839 32.66 6.72 -49.23
CA VAL A 839 32.42 5.29 -49.43
C VAL A 839 33.76 4.63 -49.73
N SER A 840 34.10 3.55 -49.02
CA SER A 840 35.33 2.78 -49.27
C SER A 840 35.04 1.42 -49.93
N SER A 841 34.44 0.48 -49.19
CA SER A 841 34.11 -0.89 -49.63
C SER A 841 32.67 -1.21 -49.27
N THR A 842 31.79 -1.29 -50.27
CA THR A 842 30.35 -1.50 -50.05
C THR A 842 29.73 -2.39 -51.12
N GLU A 843 28.98 -3.40 -50.67
CA GLU A 843 27.98 -4.15 -51.44
C GLU A 843 26.64 -3.97 -50.70
N PRO A 844 25.59 -3.40 -51.34
CA PRO A 844 25.57 -2.91 -52.71
C PRO A 844 26.43 -1.66 -52.91
N ASN A 845 26.84 -1.40 -54.15
CA ASN A 845 27.60 -0.20 -54.50
C ASN A 845 26.76 1.08 -54.29
N VAL A 846 27.31 2.05 -53.57
CA VAL A 846 26.62 3.31 -53.18
C VAL A 846 27.15 4.49 -53.98
N THR A 847 26.88 4.51 -55.29
CA THR A 847 27.34 5.60 -56.17
C THR A 847 26.56 6.91 -56.00
N CYS A 848 25.43 6.88 -55.29
CA CYS A 848 24.57 8.04 -55.08
C CYS A 848 25.05 8.97 -53.95
N LEU A 849 25.95 8.51 -53.08
CA LEU A 849 26.46 9.33 -51.98
C LEU A 849 27.50 10.29 -52.55
N SER A 850 27.20 11.59 -52.50
CA SER A 850 28.04 12.63 -53.09
C SER A 850 29.19 12.99 -52.15
N HIS A 851 30.34 13.39 -52.70
CA HIS A 851 31.49 13.87 -51.92
C HIS A 851 31.36 15.33 -51.49
#